data_AF-A0A954WW59-F1
#
_entry.id   AF-A0A954WW59-F1
#
_cell.length_a   1.000
_cell.length_b   1.000
_cell.length_c   1.000
_cell.angle_alpha   90.00
_cell.angle_beta   90.00
_cell.angle_gamma   90.00
#
_symmetry.space_group_name_H-M   'P 1'
#
loop_
_entity.id
_entity.type
_entity.pdbx_description
1 polymer ?
#
loop_
_entity_poly.entity_id
_entity_poly.type
_entity_poly.pdbx_seq_one_letter_code
_entity_poly.pdbx_strand_id
1 'polypeptide(L)'
;MVSRKQLLIVFTLALSSGSATALGQVRFSENLLKRDTEWFRSDEARAIADSVLQYQSPQGGWPKNTDLSKPLRSPDDVPAANRANSFDNGATTLPLRFLARIATTTGDPKYRDSFLRGFDYVLAAQYPNGGWPQFWPLRKGYYSHITYNDGAMIRVMEIVRDVAKGEAPYQFVDAERRTKASEALHRGIDCILKTQIRQNGMLTAWCAQHDVQTLKPAWARAYEPPSLSGGESVGIVVFLMKIEEPSEEIVAAIEGVVVWLRSVQMNGIRVSVKENTGRRRDRQLVPDAQAPPLWARFYELNTNRPLYLDRDSVFRYDFSEISYERRSGYAYHGTWASSLLETEYPRWRSKNKLAQDKSSKQRGALAGERHRVIVSTDIGGTDPDDFQSMVHLLLYSDVLDIEGLIASPYGQGRATDILAVIDCYEKDFASLKTYSDNYPTPDALRAITKQGETERAPYGGFRKPTDGSNWIIECARRDDPRPLQVLIWGGIEDLAQALHDAPDILTKLRVYWIGGPNKKWAPDAFQYIVAHHPNLWMIESNATYRGWFTGGNQSGQWGNEEFVSRHVKGKGSLGDFFVSKKADIKMGDTPSLGWLLKGSPGDPTKAGWGGSYVRAWERPHLQLDRLPTSADQIEVFGILDLALPINDAQTNSESILIVENQKLVGHVANDSTMRFRFCPKAAKQYNFTIESNVRSLDGQTGAITAVLPSPEIAKLPTPKLPNWWTDDPSPELAEGQHAGAKTVSQWREEFLSDFAKRMLRAKEPFANRTDSQ
;
A
#
# COMPACT_ATOMS: atom_id res chain seq x y z
N MET A 1 -25.13 33.84 68.57
CA MET A 1 -24.23 32.74 68.15
C MET A 1 -25.07 31.53 67.80
N VAL A 2 -24.58 30.70 66.87
CA VAL A 2 -25.09 29.38 66.43
C VAL A 2 -26.08 29.35 65.25
N SER A 3 -25.51 29.41 64.04
CA SER A 3 -25.49 28.38 62.96
C SER A 3 -26.56 27.27 62.83
N ARG A 4 -27.03 27.14 61.56
CA ARG A 4 -27.23 25.95 60.66
C ARG A 4 -28.65 25.41 60.39
N LYS A 5 -28.97 25.43 59.08
CA LYS A 5 -29.61 24.41 58.18
C LYS A 5 -31.03 23.94 58.54
N GLN A 6 -31.99 23.76 57.63
CA GLN A 6 -32.01 23.23 56.26
C GLN A 6 -33.37 23.61 55.62
N LEU A 7 -33.41 23.90 54.31
CA LEU A 7 -34.65 24.26 53.60
C LEU A 7 -35.11 23.11 52.70
N LEU A 8 -36.39 22.75 52.81
CA LEU A 8 -37.11 21.80 51.96
C LEU A 8 -38.37 22.54 51.51
N ILE A 9 -38.53 22.86 50.22
CA ILE A 9 -39.79 23.42 49.70
C ILE A 9 -40.15 22.77 48.36
N VAL A 10 -41.35 22.22 48.39
CA VAL A 10 -42.20 21.62 47.35
C VAL A 10 -42.61 22.68 46.33
N PHE A 11 -42.63 22.33 45.04
CA PHE A 11 -43.24 23.19 44.00
C PHE A 11 -44.55 22.60 43.48
N THR A 12 -45.59 23.42 43.59
CA THR A 12 -46.98 23.18 43.20
C THR A 12 -47.19 23.46 41.71
N LEU A 13 -48.00 22.62 41.06
CA LEU A 13 -48.53 22.82 39.70
C LEU A 13 -49.43 24.06 39.63
N ALA A 14 -49.28 24.86 38.57
CA ALA A 14 -50.32 25.76 38.08
C ALA A 14 -50.38 25.67 36.55
N LEU A 15 -51.53 25.23 36.03
CA LEU A 15 -51.89 25.29 34.62
C LEU A 15 -52.14 26.74 34.21
N SER A 16 -51.49 27.19 33.13
CA SER A 16 -51.89 28.38 32.38
C SER A 16 -52.19 28.01 30.93
N SER A 17 -53.23 28.66 30.43
CA SER A 17 -53.98 28.47 29.19
C SER A 17 -53.12 28.58 27.93
N GLY A 18 -53.48 27.75 26.95
CA GLY A 18 -52.78 27.59 25.69
C GLY A 18 -52.75 28.86 24.83
N SER A 19 -51.52 29.30 24.55
CA SER A 19 -51.20 30.00 23.32
C SER A 19 -50.90 28.94 22.26
N ALA A 20 -51.73 28.87 21.22
CA ALA A 20 -51.46 28.10 20.01
C ALA A 20 -50.16 28.65 19.38
N THR A 21 -49.04 28.04 19.75
CA THR A 21 -47.78 28.22 19.07
C THR A 21 -47.96 27.65 17.67
N ALA A 22 -47.71 28.47 16.65
CA ALA A 22 -47.71 28.05 15.27
C ALA A 22 -46.72 26.87 15.11
N LEU A 23 -47.25 25.65 15.03
CA LEU A 23 -46.51 24.46 14.67
C LEU A 23 -45.90 24.71 13.29
N GLY A 24 -44.58 24.83 13.23
CA GLY A 24 -43.86 24.95 11.97
C GLY A 24 -44.26 23.80 11.05
N GLN A 25 -44.66 24.13 9.82
CA GLN A 25 -45.17 23.17 8.84
C GLN A 25 -44.19 22.00 8.65
N VAL A 26 -44.60 20.78 9.02
CA VAL A 26 -43.78 19.58 8.92
C VAL A 26 -43.51 19.26 7.44
N ARG A 27 -42.24 19.24 7.06
CA ARG A 27 -41.79 18.91 5.69
C ARG A 27 -41.47 17.42 5.57
N PHE A 28 -41.92 16.79 4.49
CA PHE A 28 -41.61 15.40 4.21
C PHE A 28 -40.13 15.20 3.94
N SER A 29 -39.44 14.49 4.84
CA SER A 29 -37.99 14.28 4.81
C SER A 29 -37.57 13.04 5.60
N GLU A 30 -36.33 12.60 5.42
CA GLU A 30 -35.71 11.47 6.17
C GLU A 30 -35.82 11.62 7.70
N ASN A 31 -35.92 12.84 8.23
CA ASN A 31 -36.08 13.06 9.68
C ASN A 31 -37.39 12.49 10.23
N LEU A 32 -38.42 12.32 9.39
CA LEU A 32 -39.66 11.65 9.81
C LEU A 32 -39.42 10.17 10.14
N LEU A 33 -38.48 9.52 9.46
CA LEU A 33 -38.09 8.14 9.76
C LEU A 33 -37.33 8.00 11.08
N LYS A 34 -36.99 9.08 11.78
CA LYS A 34 -36.33 9.06 13.09
C LYS A 34 -37.30 9.23 14.26
N ARG A 35 -38.56 9.55 13.99
CA ARG A 35 -39.60 9.66 15.01
C ARG A 35 -39.83 8.31 15.69
N ASP A 36 -40.21 8.32 16.96
CA ASP A 36 -40.51 7.12 17.72
C ASP A 36 -41.81 6.45 17.23
N THR A 37 -42.03 5.22 17.69
CA THR A 37 -43.22 4.44 17.33
C THR A 37 -44.53 5.11 17.77
N GLU A 38 -44.51 5.89 18.85
CA GLU A 38 -45.72 6.55 19.35
C GLU A 38 -46.15 7.69 18.44
N TRP A 39 -45.21 8.46 17.90
CA TRP A 39 -45.51 9.46 16.88
C TRP A 39 -46.15 8.83 15.63
N PHE A 40 -45.72 7.62 15.22
CA PHE A 40 -46.35 6.90 14.10
C PHE A 40 -47.79 6.42 14.38
N ARG A 41 -48.26 6.48 15.64
CA ARG A 41 -49.67 6.26 16.00
C ARG A 41 -50.50 7.54 16.02
N SER A 42 -49.86 8.70 15.94
CA SER A 42 -50.53 10.01 16.00
C SER A 42 -51.35 10.30 14.74
N ASP A 43 -52.34 11.19 14.90
CA ASP A 43 -53.14 11.68 13.78
C ASP A 43 -52.32 12.53 12.80
N GLU A 44 -51.26 13.20 13.27
CA GLU A 44 -50.30 13.91 12.40
C GLU A 44 -49.60 12.95 11.44
N ALA A 45 -49.09 11.82 11.95
CA ALA A 45 -48.43 10.82 11.11
C ALA A 45 -49.39 10.17 10.12
N ARG A 46 -50.65 9.90 10.53
CA ARG A 46 -51.70 9.40 9.63
C ARG A 46 -52.04 10.42 8.54
N ALA A 47 -52.21 11.69 8.88
CA ALA A 47 -52.49 12.74 7.90
C ALA A 47 -51.37 12.89 6.87
N ILE A 48 -50.11 12.82 7.30
CA ILE A 48 -48.96 12.81 6.38
C ILE A 48 -48.96 11.56 5.52
N ALA A 49 -49.25 10.37 6.08
CA ALA A 49 -49.31 9.13 5.31
C ALA A 49 -50.41 9.16 4.26
N ASP A 50 -51.61 9.64 4.62
CA ASP A 50 -52.73 9.82 3.70
C ASP A 50 -52.40 10.78 2.57
N SER A 51 -51.67 11.86 2.87
CA SER A 51 -51.12 12.75 1.85
C SER A 51 -50.15 12.01 0.93
N VAL A 52 -49.19 11.23 1.49
CA VAL A 52 -48.22 10.44 0.71
C VAL A 52 -48.91 9.47 -0.27
N LEU A 53 -50.03 8.85 0.12
CA LEU A 53 -50.80 7.96 -0.75
C LEU A 53 -51.32 8.67 -2.01
N GLN A 54 -51.73 9.93 -1.89
CA GLN A 54 -52.29 10.71 -3.01
C GLN A 54 -51.26 11.00 -4.11
N TYR A 55 -49.96 10.98 -3.77
CA TYR A 55 -48.87 11.17 -4.72
C TYR A 55 -48.36 9.88 -5.36
N GLN A 56 -48.87 8.71 -4.94
CA GLN A 56 -48.44 7.44 -5.54
C GLN A 56 -49.03 7.29 -6.94
N SER A 57 -48.17 7.10 -7.94
CA SER A 57 -48.61 6.88 -9.32
C SER A 57 -49.37 5.55 -9.49
N PRO A 58 -50.11 5.36 -10.61
CA PRO A 58 -50.71 4.07 -10.94
C PRO A 58 -49.68 2.93 -10.97
N GLN A 59 -48.46 3.20 -11.46
CA GLN A 59 -47.38 2.22 -11.52
C GLN A 59 -46.80 1.88 -10.15
N GLY A 60 -47.03 2.71 -9.12
CA GLY A 60 -46.60 2.47 -7.74
C GLY A 60 -45.45 3.34 -7.24
N GLY A 61 -44.78 4.10 -8.11
CA GLY A 61 -43.68 5.00 -7.74
C GLY A 61 -44.14 6.38 -7.24
N TRP A 62 -43.17 7.19 -6.79
CA TRP A 62 -43.38 8.58 -6.35
C TRP A 62 -42.43 9.56 -7.06
N PRO A 63 -42.81 10.85 -7.10
CA PRO A 63 -41.98 11.87 -7.71
C PRO A 63 -40.87 12.39 -6.80
N LYS A 64 -39.85 12.98 -7.41
CA LYS A 64 -38.76 13.67 -6.71
C LYS A 64 -39.07 15.12 -6.40
N ASN A 65 -38.32 15.71 -5.48
CA ASN A 65 -38.38 17.13 -5.12
C ASN A 65 -39.79 17.65 -4.79
N THR A 66 -40.66 16.78 -4.29
CA THR A 66 -42.06 17.09 -3.96
C THR A 66 -42.28 16.89 -2.47
N ASP A 67 -42.91 17.85 -1.81
CA ASP A 67 -43.21 17.78 -0.38
C ASP A 67 -44.51 17.00 -0.14
N LEU A 68 -44.36 15.71 0.20
CA LEU A 68 -45.49 14.77 0.28
C LEU A 68 -46.34 14.92 1.55
N SER A 69 -45.98 15.82 2.47
CA SER A 69 -46.81 16.12 3.65
C SER A 69 -47.97 17.07 3.34
N LYS A 70 -48.01 17.64 2.13
CA LYS A 70 -49.05 18.57 1.70
C LYS A 70 -50.16 17.81 0.96
N PRO A 71 -51.38 17.71 1.51
CA PRO A 71 -52.46 17.00 0.85
C PRO A 71 -52.85 17.68 -0.47
N LEU A 72 -53.19 16.86 -1.46
CA LEU A 72 -53.73 17.29 -2.75
C LEU A 72 -55.25 17.40 -2.68
N ARG A 73 -55.87 18.18 -3.58
CA ARG A 73 -57.34 18.15 -3.75
C ARG A 73 -57.72 17.04 -4.72
N SER A 74 -56.88 16.78 -5.71
CA SER A 74 -56.95 15.67 -6.65
C SER A 74 -55.53 15.16 -6.99
N PRO A 75 -55.33 13.86 -7.30
CA PRO A 75 -54.06 13.37 -7.86
C PRO A 75 -53.57 14.15 -9.10
N ASP A 76 -54.47 14.81 -9.84
CA ASP A 76 -54.14 15.69 -10.97
C ASP A 76 -53.48 17.02 -10.54
N ASP A 77 -53.51 17.39 -9.26
CA ASP A 77 -52.91 18.63 -8.78
C ASP A 77 -51.38 18.54 -8.62
N VAL A 78 -50.79 17.34 -8.78
CA VAL A 78 -49.33 17.21 -8.86
C VAL A 78 -48.83 17.95 -10.10
N PRO A 79 -47.93 18.94 -9.97
CA PRO A 79 -47.42 19.69 -11.12
C PRO A 79 -46.84 18.73 -12.18
N ALA A 80 -47.18 18.93 -13.46
CA ALA A 80 -46.77 18.01 -14.54
C ALA A 80 -45.25 17.75 -14.57
N ALA A 81 -44.43 18.77 -14.26
CA ALA A 81 -42.97 18.65 -14.14
C ALA A 81 -42.50 17.68 -13.04
N ASN A 82 -43.35 17.41 -12.05
CA ASN A 82 -43.10 16.58 -10.88
C ASN A 82 -44.02 15.35 -10.84
N ARG A 83 -44.64 14.92 -11.95
CA ARG A 83 -45.46 13.69 -11.96
C ARG A 83 -44.67 12.40 -12.20
N ALA A 84 -43.45 12.52 -12.73
CA ALA A 84 -42.66 11.36 -13.13
C ALA A 84 -42.06 10.62 -11.93
N ASN A 85 -42.23 9.29 -11.90
CA ASN A 85 -41.64 8.43 -10.88
C ASN A 85 -40.12 8.37 -11.01
N SER A 86 -39.43 8.41 -9.87
CA SER A 86 -37.97 8.51 -9.82
C SER A 86 -37.43 7.76 -8.60
N PHE A 87 -36.15 7.42 -8.65
CA PHE A 87 -35.34 6.99 -7.49
C PHE A 87 -34.34 8.07 -7.03
N ASP A 88 -34.19 9.13 -7.83
CA ASP A 88 -33.39 10.32 -7.51
C ASP A 88 -33.93 11.07 -6.28
N ASN A 89 -33.04 11.68 -5.48
CA ASN A 89 -33.38 12.50 -4.30
C ASN A 89 -34.35 11.84 -3.30
N GLY A 90 -34.27 10.53 -3.10
CA GLY A 90 -35.12 9.79 -2.15
C GLY A 90 -36.55 9.54 -2.63
N ALA A 91 -36.88 9.93 -3.86
CA ALA A 91 -38.17 9.58 -4.48
C ALA A 91 -38.37 8.06 -4.48
N THR A 92 -39.61 7.64 -4.27
CA THR A 92 -40.03 6.24 -4.09
C THR A 92 -39.47 5.57 -2.82
N THR A 93 -38.17 5.66 -2.54
CA THR A 93 -37.53 4.96 -1.42
C THR A 93 -37.91 5.52 -0.05
N LEU A 94 -37.93 6.86 0.11
CA LEU A 94 -38.33 7.49 1.38
C LEU A 94 -39.81 7.25 1.71
N PRO A 95 -40.76 7.45 0.77
CA PRO A 95 -42.17 7.08 0.97
C PRO A 95 -42.35 5.61 1.36
N LEU A 96 -41.66 4.68 0.70
CA LEU A 96 -41.75 3.26 1.04
C LEU A 96 -41.33 2.98 2.49
N ARG A 97 -40.21 3.54 2.95
CA ARG A 97 -39.76 3.37 4.34
C ARG A 97 -40.76 3.95 5.34
N PHE A 98 -41.33 5.11 5.02
CA PHE A 98 -42.34 5.74 5.85
C PHE A 98 -43.62 4.89 5.94
N LEU A 99 -44.10 4.41 4.79
CA LEU A 99 -45.27 3.56 4.68
C LEU A 99 -45.09 2.21 5.40
N ALA A 100 -43.91 1.59 5.31
CA ALA A 100 -43.62 0.37 6.05
C ALA A 100 -43.74 0.55 7.57
N ARG A 101 -43.16 1.65 8.10
CA ARG A 101 -43.25 1.96 9.53
C ARG A 101 -44.68 2.19 9.99
N ILE A 102 -45.46 3.02 9.27
CA ILE A 102 -46.84 3.31 9.68
C ILE A 102 -47.76 2.10 9.49
N ALA A 103 -47.58 1.30 8.43
CA ALA A 103 -48.34 0.08 8.20
C ALA A 103 -48.12 -0.93 9.35
N THR A 104 -46.87 -1.16 9.74
CA THR A 104 -46.53 -2.05 10.86
C THR A 104 -47.04 -1.52 12.20
N THR A 105 -46.99 -0.21 12.40
CA THR A 105 -47.36 0.40 13.69
C THR A 105 -48.87 0.48 13.89
N THR A 106 -49.63 0.74 12.82
CA THR A 106 -51.09 0.97 12.88
C THR A 106 -51.90 -0.26 12.49
N GLY A 107 -51.34 -1.19 11.71
CA GLY A 107 -52.06 -2.31 11.13
C GLY A 107 -53.05 -1.94 10.02
N ASP A 108 -53.08 -0.67 9.59
CA ASP A 108 -54.05 -0.22 8.59
C ASP A 108 -53.68 -0.75 7.18
N PRO A 109 -54.58 -1.52 6.53
CA PRO A 109 -54.30 -2.15 5.25
C PRO A 109 -53.98 -1.16 4.13
N LYS A 110 -54.49 0.08 4.15
CA LYS A 110 -54.25 1.02 3.04
C LYS A 110 -52.77 1.39 2.87
N TYR A 111 -52.04 1.54 3.98
CA TYR A 111 -50.61 1.85 3.95
C TYR A 111 -49.79 0.63 3.53
N ARG A 112 -50.19 -0.56 3.99
CA ARG A 112 -49.61 -1.83 3.57
C ARG A 112 -49.77 -2.03 2.06
N ASP A 113 -50.97 -1.86 1.54
CA ASP A 113 -51.29 -2.12 0.14
C ASP A 113 -50.57 -1.11 -0.78
N SER A 114 -50.46 0.15 -0.36
CA SER A 114 -49.64 1.16 -1.05
C SER A 114 -48.15 0.82 -1.02
N PHE A 115 -47.62 0.36 0.11
CA PHE A 115 -46.24 -0.12 0.19
C PHE A 115 -46.00 -1.27 -0.79
N LEU A 116 -46.87 -2.29 -0.81
CA LEU A 116 -46.70 -3.46 -1.67
C LEU A 116 -46.71 -3.07 -3.15
N ARG A 117 -47.62 -2.18 -3.58
CA ARG A 117 -47.61 -1.62 -4.94
C ARG A 117 -46.32 -0.88 -5.28
N GLY A 118 -45.80 -0.10 -4.33
CA GLY A 118 -44.54 0.62 -4.53
C GLY A 118 -43.31 -0.31 -4.51
N PHE A 119 -43.38 -1.41 -3.78
CA PHE A 119 -42.34 -2.42 -3.80
C PHE A 119 -42.35 -3.24 -5.10
N ASP A 120 -43.53 -3.56 -5.64
CA ASP A 120 -43.66 -4.19 -6.95
C ASP A 120 -43.11 -3.29 -8.06
N TYR A 121 -43.34 -1.97 -7.96
CA TYR A 121 -42.70 -0.97 -8.83
C TYR A 121 -41.17 -1.04 -8.76
N VAL A 122 -40.59 -1.17 -7.56
CA VAL A 122 -39.14 -1.32 -7.37
C VAL A 122 -38.61 -2.57 -8.06
N LEU A 123 -39.29 -3.71 -7.90
CA LEU A 123 -38.90 -4.96 -8.53
C LEU A 123 -39.02 -4.90 -10.06
N ALA A 124 -40.10 -4.31 -10.57
CA ALA A 124 -40.34 -4.17 -12.01
C ALA A 124 -39.36 -3.21 -12.70
N ALA A 125 -38.78 -2.26 -11.97
CA ALA A 125 -37.81 -1.30 -12.50
C ALA A 125 -36.39 -1.87 -12.63
N GLN A 126 -36.08 -3.04 -12.07
CA GLN A 126 -34.74 -3.63 -12.13
C GLN A 126 -34.44 -4.14 -13.54
N TYR A 127 -33.27 -3.78 -14.07
CA TYR A 127 -32.78 -4.34 -15.33
C TYR A 127 -32.39 -5.82 -15.19
N PRO A 128 -32.37 -6.60 -16.30
CA PRO A 128 -31.91 -7.98 -16.28
C PRO A 128 -30.49 -8.17 -15.74
N ASN A 129 -29.61 -7.18 -15.94
CA ASN A 129 -28.25 -7.17 -15.40
C ASN A 129 -28.15 -6.74 -13.92
N GLY A 130 -29.28 -6.46 -13.28
CA GLY A 130 -29.36 -6.14 -11.85
C GLY A 130 -29.33 -4.66 -11.49
N GLY A 131 -29.03 -3.76 -12.43
CA GLY A 131 -29.01 -2.32 -12.18
C GLY A 131 -30.41 -1.68 -12.07
N TRP A 132 -30.48 -0.45 -11.56
CA TRP A 132 -31.70 0.36 -11.57
C TRP A 132 -31.50 1.71 -12.30
N PRO A 133 -32.51 2.17 -13.05
CA PRO A 133 -32.50 3.48 -13.70
C PRO A 133 -32.73 4.62 -12.70
N GLN A 134 -32.52 5.87 -13.14
CA GLN A 134 -32.95 7.03 -12.36
C GLN A 134 -34.48 7.21 -12.38
N PHE A 135 -35.13 6.90 -13.51
CA PHE A 135 -36.58 7.00 -13.73
C PHE A 135 -37.13 5.68 -14.29
N TRP A 136 -38.32 5.28 -13.83
CA TRP A 136 -39.07 4.17 -14.41
C TRP A 136 -40.59 4.48 -14.47
N PRO A 137 -41.31 4.25 -15.59
CA PRO A 137 -40.86 3.77 -16.89
C PRO A 137 -39.72 4.61 -17.50
N LEU A 138 -38.94 3.99 -18.39
CA LEU A 138 -37.68 4.55 -18.85
C LEU A 138 -37.86 5.88 -19.59
N ARG A 139 -36.98 6.82 -19.27
CA ARG A 139 -36.84 8.10 -19.97
C ARG A 139 -35.56 8.09 -20.81
N LYS A 140 -35.65 8.56 -22.06
CA LYS A 140 -34.50 8.66 -22.98
C LYS A 140 -33.38 9.53 -22.40
N GLY A 141 -32.14 9.14 -22.63
CA GLY A 141 -30.94 9.85 -22.16
C GLY A 141 -30.36 9.21 -20.90
N TYR A 142 -29.54 9.98 -20.17
CA TYR A 142 -28.80 9.48 -19.00
C TYR A 142 -29.69 8.93 -17.88
N TYR A 143 -30.98 9.29 -17.87
CA TYR A 143 -31.98 8.80 -16.91
C TYR A 143 -32.15 7.27 -16.93
N SER A 144 -31.77 6.63 -18.03
CA SER A 144 -31.84 5.17 -18.23
C SER A 144 -30.56 4.43 -17.82
N HIS A 145 -29.48 5.12 -17.47
CA HIS A 145 -28.26 4.48 -16.99
C HIS A 145 -28.46 3.81 -15.63
N ILE A 146 -27.61 2.85 -15.31
CA ILE A 146 -27.47 2.32 -13.95
C ILE A 146 -27.02 3.49 -13.06
N THR A 147 -27.86 3.90 -12.11
CA THR A 147 -27.70 5.20 -11.44
C THR A 147 -27.31 5.04 -9.97
N TYR A 148 -26.03 5.26 -9.67
CA TYR A 148 -25.56 5.39 -8.29
C TYR A 148 -25.69 6.82 -7.75
N ASN A 149 -25.70 7.81 -8.64
CA ASN A 149 -25.74 9.24 -8.32
C ASN A 149 -26.77 9.58 -7.23
N ASP A 150 -26.33 10.41 -6.28
CA ASP A 150 -27.10 10.82 -5.10
C ASP A 150 -27.69 9.60 -4.34
N GLY A 151 -27.00 8.45 -4.34
CA GLY A 151 -27.39 7.21 -3.67
C GLY A 151 -28.66 6.52 -4.21
N ALA A 152 -29.09 6.80 -5.45
CA ALA A 152 -30.37 6.32 -6.00
C ALA A 152 -30.51 4.78 -5.96
N MET A 153 -29.64 4.06 -6.65
CA MET A 153 -29.65 2.58 -6.63
C MET A 153 -29.37 2.02 -5.24
N ILE A 154 -28.49 2.64 -4.44
CA ILE A 154 -28.16 2.14 -3.11
C ILE A 154 -29.35 2.17 -2.15
N ARG A 155 -30.15 3.24 -2.14
CA ARG A 155 -31.37 3.29 -1.31
C ARG A 155 -32.41 2.24 -1.74
N VAL A 156 -32.52 1.97 -3.05
CA VAL A 156 -33.36 0.89 -3.57
C VAL A 156 -32.87 -0.45 -3.02
N MET A 157 -31.58 -0.74 -3.16
CA MET A 157 -30.99 -1.98 -2.68
C MET A 157 -31.10 -2.18 -1.17
N GLU A 158 -31.04 -1.10 -0.37
CA GLU A 158 -31.31 -1.19 1.06
C GLU A 158 -32.76 -1.64 1.35
N ILE A 159 -33.76 -1.10 0.65
CA ILE A 159 -35.16 -1.53 0.84
C ILE A 159 -35.35 -2.98 0.39
N VAL A 160 -34.77 -3.35 -0.76
CA VAL A 160 -34.84 -4.72 -1.28
C VAL A 160 -34.22 -5.71 -0.29
N ARG A 161 -33.04 -5.37 0.29
CA ARG A 161 -32.42 -6.17 1.35
C ARG A 161 -33.30 -6.29 2.58
N ASP A 162 -33.83 -5.18 3.08
CA ASP A 162 -34.58 -5.18 4.32
C ASP A 162 -35.92 -5.93 4.18
N VAL A 163 -36.57 -5.83 3.01
CA VAL A 163 -37.73 -6.65 2.67
C VAL A 163 -37.37 -8.12 2.56
N ALA A 164 -36.25 -8.47 1.90
CA ALA A 164 -35.80 -9.86 1.79
C ALA A 164 -35.60 -10.53 3.17
N LYS A 165 -35.08 -9.78 4.16
CA LYS A 165 -34.96 -10.26 5.55
C LYS A 165 -36.32 -10.50 6.21
N GLY A 166 -37.34 -9.71 5.85
CA GLY A 166 -38.68 -9.84 6.41
C GLY A 166 -38.80 -9.48 7.89
N GLU A 167 -37.82 -8.75 8.44
CA GLU A 167 -37.82 -8.23 9.81
C GLU A 167 -38.66 -6.95 9.91
N ALA A 168 -38.91 -6.44 11.11
CA ALA A 168 -39.61 -5.17 11.29
C ALA A 168 -38.91 -4.03 10.54
N PRO A 169 -39.63 -3.14 9.82
CA PRO A 169 -41.10 -3.04 9.70
C PRO A 169 -41.67 -3.69 8.42
N TYR A 170 -41.10 -4.78 7.92
CA TYR A 170 -41.47 -5.43 6.65
C TYR A 170 -42.09 -6.82 6.83
N GLN A 171 -42.44 -7.22 8.05
CA GLN A 171 -42.97 -8.56 8.33
C GLN A 171 -44.28 -8.87 7.59
N PHE A 172 -45.02 -7.84 7.19
CA PHE A 172 -46.27 -7.96 6.44
C PHE A 172 -46.08 -8.33 4.96
N VAL A 173 -44.84 -8.32 4.44
CA VAL A 173 -44.55 -8.67 3.05
C VAL A 173 -44.57 -10.18 2.87
N ASP A 174 -45.33 -10.66 1.89
CA ASP A 174 -45.49 -12.08 1.63
C ASP A 174 -44.18 -12.78 1.18
N ALA A 175 -44.15 -14.11 1.30
CA ALA A 175 -42.98 -14.92 1.00
C ALA A 175 -42.54 -14.84 -0.48
N GLU A 176 -43.49 -14.66 -1.42
CA GLU A 176 -43.18 -14.55 -2.85
C GLU A 176 -42.38 -13.27 -3.13
N ARG A 177 -42.85 -12.12 -2.63
CA ARG A 177 -42.13 -10.85 -2.75
C ARG A 177 -40.80 -10.87 -2.03
N ARG A 178 -40.69 -11.51 -0.86
CA ARG A 178 -39.40 -11.66 -0.15
C ARG A 178 -38.40 -12.50 -0.94
N THR A 179 -38.87 -13.54 -1.62
CA THR A 179 -38.02 -14.36 -2.51
C THR A 179 -37.53 -13.54 -3.70
N LYS A 180 -38.44 -12.83 -4.39
CA LYS A 180 -38.09 -11.91 -5.49
C LYS A 180 -37.13 -10.80 -5.03
N ALA A 181 -37.28 -10.32 -3.81
CA ALA A 181 -36.39 -9.34 -3.21
C ALA A 181 -34.97 -9.92 -3.01
N SER A 182 -34.85 -11.13 -2.49
CA SER A 182 -33.56 -11.82 -2.35
C SER A 182 -32.86 -12.00 -3.70
N GLU A 183 -33.57 -12.45 -4.72
CA GLU A 183 -33.04 -12.59 -6.08
C GLU A 183 -32.63 -11.23 -6.69
N ALA A 184 -33.46 -10.21 -6.51
CA ALA A 184 -33.16 -8.85 -6.96
C ALA A 184 -31.93 -8.28 -6.26
N LEU A 185 -31.76 -8.55 -4.95
CA LEU A 185 -30.59 -8.15 -4.19
C LEU A 185 -29.32 -8.80 -4.76
N HIS A 186 -29.34 -10.11 -5.01
CA HIS A 186 -28.20 -10.82 -5.60
C HIS A 186 -27.80 -10.24 -6.95
N ARG A 187 -28.76 -10.01 -7.86
CA ARG A 187 -28.47 -9.36 -9.16
C ARG A 187 -27.94 -7.94 -8.97
N GLY A 188 -28.46 -7.19 -8.01
CA GLY A 188 -27.98 -5.83 -7.72
C GLY A 188 -26.53 -5.81 -7.21
N ILE A 189 -26.15 -6.76 -6.36
CA ILE A 189 -24.77 -6.91 -5.88
C ILE A 189 -23.86 -7.30 -7.05
N ASP A 190 -24.26 -8.27 -7.87
CA ASP A 190 -23.54 -8.66 -9.08
C ASP A 190 -23.33 -7.47 -10.05
N CYS A 191 -24.36 -6.63 -10.23
CA CYS A 191 -24.24 -5.39 -10.99
C CYS A 191 -23.21 -4.43 -10.39
N ILE A 192 -23.19 -4.24 -9.06
CA ILE A 192 -22.17 -3.42 -8.39
C ILE A 192 -20.78 -3.97 -8.68
N LEU A 193 -20.56 -5.26 -8.49
CA LEU A 193 -19.24 -5.87 -8.68
C LEU A 193 -18.77 -5.75 -10.15
N LYS A 194 -19.67 -5.97 -11.12
CA LYS A 194 -19.36 -5.87 -12.56
C LYS A 194 -19.15 -4.45 -13.06
N THR A 195 -19.71 -3.45 -12.40
CA THR A 195 -19.51 -2.03 -12.74
C THR A 195 -18.31 -1.42 -12.03
N GLN A 196 -17.65 -2.13 -11.10
CA GLN A 196 -16.47 -1.59 -10.43
C GLN A 196 -15.33 -1.38 -11.42
N ILE A 197 -14.77 -0.18 -11.41
CA ILE A 197 -13.75 0.23 -12.38
C ILE A 197 -12.40 -0.37 -11.96
N ARG A 198 -11.68 -0.93 -12.94
CA ARG A 198 -10.32 -1.43 -12.78
C ARG A 198 -9.33 -0.51 -13.48
N GLN A 199 -8.26 -0.14 -12.78
CA GLN A 199 -7.11 0.57 -13.34
C GLN A 199 -5.87 -0.31 -13.15
N ASN A 200 -5.17 -0.62 -14.25
CA ASN A 200 -3.95 -1.45 -14.22
C ASN A 200 -4.15 -2.78 -13.45
N GLY A 201 -5.31 -3.42 -13.64
CA GLY A 201 -5.70 -4.66 -12.95
C GLY A 201 -6.21 -4.48 -11.52
N MET A 202 -6.04 -3.32 -10.89
CA MET A 202 -6.47 -3.04 -9.52
C MET A 202 -7.91 -2.53 -9.46
N LEU A 203 -8.68 -3.03 -8.50
CA LEU A 203 -10.03 -2.54 -8.20
C LEU A 203 -9.94 -1.13 -7.60
N THR A 204 -10.82 -0.24 -8.07
CA THR A 204 -10.87 1.16 -7.63
C THR A 204 -12.27 1.50 -7.13
N ALA A 205 -12.95 2.47 -7.75
CA ALA A 205 -14.24 3.01 -7.37
C ALA A 205 -15.31 2.75 -8.46
N TRP A 206 -16.46 3.42 -8.35
CA TRP A 206 -17.51 3.43 -9.37
C TRP A 206 -17.70 4.84 -9.94
N CYS A 207 -18.28 4.92 -11.12
CA CYS A 207 -18.82 6.16 -11.65
C CYS A 207 -20.17 6.45 -11.00
N ALA A 208 -20.61 7.72 -11.02
CA ALA A 208 -21.94 8.09 -10.57
C ALA A 208 -23.06 7.42 -11.41
N GLN A 209 -22.75 7.08 -12.66
CA GLN A 209 -23.63 6.30 -13.53
C GLN A 209 -22.85 5.43 -14.52
N HIS A 210 -23.43 4.28 -14.84
CA HIS A 210 -22.88 3.31 -15.79
C HIS A 210 -23.88 3.00 -16.90
N ASP A 211 -23.38 2.80 -18.11
CA ASP A 211 -24.20 2.37 -19.23
C ASP A 211 -24.88 1.03 -18.91
N VAL A 212 -26.16 0.91 -19.25
CA VAL A 212 -26.96 -0.28 -18.92
C VAL A 212 -26.55 -1.50 -19.73
N GLN A 213 -25.98 -1.34 -20.92
CA GLN A 213 -25.58 -2.48 -21.76
C GLN A 213 -24.11 -2.81 -21.55
N THR A 214 -23.23 -1.80 -21.62
CA THR A 214 -21.78 -2.02 -21.59
C THR A 214 -21.19 -2.03 -20.18
N LEU A 215 -21.95 -1.61 -19.17
CA LEU A 215 -21.50 -1.45 -17.77
C LEU A 215 -20.37 -0.42 -17.58
N LYS A 216 -19.99 0.30 -18.63
CA LYS A 216 -18.89 1.28 -18.59
C LYS A 216 -19.36 2.58 -17.94
N PRO A 217 -18.45 3.34 -17.31
CA PRO A 217 -18.75 4.70 -16.85
C PRO A 217 -19.39 5.56 -17.95
N ALA A 218 -20.47 6.28 -17.63
CA ALA A 218 -21.25 7.04 -18.59
C ALA A 218 -21.44 8.51 -18.17
N TRP A 219 -21.73 9.36 -19.15
CA TRP A 219 -22.10 10.76 -18.92
C TRP A 219 -23.48 10.86 -18.24
N ALA A 220 -23.65 11.87 -17.39
CA ALA A 220 -24.98 12.34 -16.99
C ALA A 220 -25.25 13.74 -17.55
N ARG A 221 -25.23 14.76 -16.69
CA ARG A 221 -25.32 16.16 -17.12
C ARG A 221 -23.98 16.59 -17.77
N ALA A 222 -24.00 17.72 -18.47
CA ALA A 222 -22.83 18.26 -19.18
C ALA A 222 -21.56 18.41 -18.32
N TYR A 223 -21.69 18.48 -17.00
CA TYR A 223 -20.61 18.62 -16.02
C TYR A 223 -20.38 17.36 -15.17
N GLU A 224 -20.90 16.20 -15.59
CA GLU A 224 -20.81 14.91 -14.88
C GLU A 224 -20.31 13.82 -15.84
N PRO A 225 -18.99 13.74 -16.06
CA PRO A 225 -18.39 12.84 -17.04
C PRO A 225 -18.24 11.40 -16.53
N PRO A 226 -17.96 10.45 -17.43
CA PRO A 226 -17.36 9.16 -17.10
C PRO A 226 -16.11 9.37 -16.24
N SER A 227 -16.17 8.96 -14.98
CA SER A 227 -15.14 9.24 -13.98
C SER A 227 -15.23 8.27 -12.82
N LEU A 228 -14.21 8.24 -11.97
CA LEU A 228 -14.30 7.62 -10.65
C LEU A 228 -14.94 8.63 -9.69
N SER A 229 -16.02 8.24 -9.03
CA SER A 229 -16.76 9.11 -8.12
C SER A 229 -16.26 8.96 -6.69
N GLY A 230 -15.72 10.04 -6.12
CA GLY A 230 -15.25 10.06 -4.73
C GLY A 230 -16.39 9.93 -3.72
N GLY A 231 -17.53 10.57 -3.98
CA GLY A 231 -18.68 10.59 -3.06
C GLY A 231 -19.58 9.36 -3.18
N GLU A 232 -19.99 9.00 -4.40
CA GLU A 232 -20.96 7.91 -4.60
C GLU A 232 -20.38 6.55 -4.21
N SER A 233 -19.07 6.35 -4.44
CA SER A 233 -18.38 5.10 -4.07
C SER A 233 -18.40 4.83 -2.57
N VAL A 234 -18.39 5.87 -1.72
CA VAL A 234 -18.52 5.71 -0.27
C VAL A 234 -19.87 5.08 0.08
N GLY A 235 -20.95 5.56 -0.52
CA GLY A 235 -22.30 5.01 -0.28
C GLY A 235 -22.42 3.54 -0.71
N ILE A 236 -21.77 3.17 -1.80
CA ILE A 236 -21.71 1.78 -2.28
C ILE A 236 -20.94 0.90 -1.29
N VAL A 237 -19.77 1.34 -0.84
CA VAL A 237 -18.96 0.59 0.14
C VAL A 237 -19.70 0.39 1.46
N VAL A 238 -20.31 1.46 1.99
CA VAL A 238 -21.09 1.40 3.23
C VAL A 238 -22.27 0.43 3.09
N PHE A 239 -22.88 0.34 1.92
CA PHE A 239 -23.91 -0.67 1.64
C PHE A 239 -23.34 -2.09 1.63
N LEU A 240 -22.27 -2.34 0.88
CA LEU A 240 -21.63 -3.66 0.79
C LEU A 240 -21.13 -4.15 2.16
N MET A 241 -20.65 -3.25 3.02
CA MET A 241 -20.23 -3.57 4.39
C MET A 241 -21.38 -4.01 5.30
N LYS A 242 -22.64 -3.76 4.92
CA LYS A 242 -23.83 -4.23 5.67
C LYS A 242 -24.24 -5.66 5.31
N ILE A 243 -23.58 -6.30 4.34
CA ILE A 243 -23.77 -7.73 4.05
C ILE A 243 -23.14 -8.53 5.20
N GLU A 244 -23.91 -9.45 5.81
CA GLU A 244 -23.52 -10.15 7.05
C GLU A 244 -22.41 -11.18 6.83
N GLU A 245 -22.38 -11.81 5.67
CA GLU A 245 -21.35 -12.76 5.24
C GLU A 245 -20.86 -12.35 3.85
N PRO A 246 -20.01 -11.30 3.77
CA PRO A 246 -19.54 -10.81 2.48
C PRO A 246 -18.65 -11.86 1.81
N SER A 247 -18.91 -12.16 0.53
CA SER A 247 -18.03 -13.01 -0.27
C SER A 247 -16.65 -12.39 -0.45
N GLU A 248 -15.66 -13.19 -0.86
CA GLU A 248 -14.31 -12.68 -1.15
C GLU A 248 -14.32 -11.58 -2.21
N GLU A 249 -15.21 -11.65 -3.20
CA GLU A 249 -15.38 -10.62 -4.22
C GLU A 249 -15.89 -9.31 -3.65
N ILE A 250 -16.84 -9.37 -2.70
CA ILE A 250 -17.35 -8.19 -1.97
C ILE A 250 -16.24 -7.58 -1.11
N VAL A 251 -15.47 -8.42 -0.42
CA VAL A 251 -14.31 -7.98 0.37
C VAL A 251 -13.30 -7.28 -0.53
N ALA A 252 -12.89 -7.90 -1.64
CA ALA A 252 -11.95 -7.33 -2.59
C ALA A 252 -12.45 -6.01 -3.19
N ALA A 253 -13.76 -5.92 -3.48
CA ALA A 253 -14.39 -4.71 -3.96
C ALA A 253 -14.28 -3.56 -2.94
N ILE A 254 -14.62 -3.82 -1.68
CA ILE A 254 -14.51 -2.85 -0.58
C ILE A 254 -13.05 -2.41 -0.39
N GLU A 255 -12.12 -3.36 -0.34
CA GLU A 255 -10.70 -3.08 -0.10
C GLU A 255 -10.07 -2.28 -1.24
N GLY A 256 -10.40 -2.59 -2.49
CA GLY A 256 -9.95 -1.81 -3.65
C GLY A 256 -10.34 -0.33 -3.55
N VAL A 257 -11.58 -0.04 -3.13
CA VAL A 257 -12.06 1.33 -2.94
C VAL A 257 -11.33 2.01 -1.79
N VAL A 258 -11.10 1.31 -0.67
CA VAL A 258 -10.38 1.86 0.49
C VAL A 258 -8.93 2.22 0.12
N VAL A 259 -8.23 1.34 -0.59
CA VAL A 259 -6.88 1.60 -1.10
C VAL A 259 -6.89 2.80 -2.04
N TRP A 260 -7.84 2.84 -2.97
CA TRP A 260 -7.99 3.94 -3.91
C TRP A 260 -8.28 5.27 -3.20
N LEU A 261 -9.24 5.32 -2.28
CA LEU A 261 -9.61 6.51 -1.51
C LEU A 261 -8.43 7.07 -0.71
N ARG A 262 -7.59 6.20 -0.11
CA ARG A 262 -6.35 6.62 0.58
C ARG A 262 -5.34 7.21 -0.41
N SER A 263 -5.22 6.64 -1.61
CA SER A 263 -4.25 7.10 -2.62
C SER A 263 -4.61 8.45 -3.25
N VAL A 264 -5.89 8.79 -3.33
CA VAL A 264 -6.38 10.04 -3.95
C VAL A 264 -6.76 11.12 -2.93
N GLN A 265 -6.47 10.87 -1.65
CA GLN A 265 -6.74 11.77 -0.55
C GLN A 265 -6.00 13.10 -0.73
N MET A 266 -6.74 14.21 -0.68
CA MET A 266 -6.18 15.55 -0.78
C MET A 266 -5.96 16.12 0.62
N ASN A 267 -4.70 16.25 1.02
CA ASN A 267 -4.29 16.77 2.33
C ASN A 267 -3.80 18.22 2.24
N GLY A 268 -3.83 18.94 3.36
CA GLY A 268 -3.27 20.28 3.45
C GLY A 268 -4.08 21.36 2.71
N ILE A 269 -5.32 21.07 2.34
CA ILE A 269 -6.23 21.98 1.65
C ILE A 269 -7.61 21.93 2.28
N ARG A 270 -8.33 23.05 2.26
CA ARG A 270 -9.76 23.10 2.62
C ARG A 270 -10.58 23.83 1.57
N VAL A 271 -11.88 23.52 1.55
CA VAL A 271 -12.87 24.34 0.86
C VAL A 271 -13.16 25.56 1.71
N SER A 272 -12.80 26.74 1.22
CA SER A 272 -13.18 28.03 1.79
C SER A 272 -14.40 28.58 1.06
N VAL A 273 -15.35 29.12 1.81
CA VAL A 273 -16.52 29.83 1.27
C VAL A 273 -16.33 31.32 1.49
N LYS A 274 -16.16 32.09 0.41
CA LYS A 274 -16.20 33.56 0.47
C LYS A 274 -17.62 34.02 0.19
N GLU A 275 -18.15 34.89 1.05
CA GLU A 275 -19.38 35.62 0.76
C GLU A 275 -19.03 36.88 -0.03
N ASN A 276 -19.46 36.94 -1.29
CA ASN A 276 -19.35 38.17 -2.09
C ASN A 276 -20.56 39.07 -1.82
N THR A 277 -20.40 40.38 -2.09
CA THR A 277 -21.44 41.42 -2.01
C THR A 277 -22.68 41.00 -2.81
N GLY A 278 -23.69 40.45 -2.11
CA GLY A 278 -24.88 39.85 -2.72
C GLY A 278 -25.33 38.49 -2.12
N ARG A 279 -24.73 38.01 -1.02
CA ARG A 279 -25.08 36.75 -0.32
C ARG A 279 -24.91 35.48 -1.18
N ARG A 280 -24.02 35.51 -2.17
CA ARG A 280 -23.75 34.35 -3.03
C ARG A 280 -22.39 33.74 -2.66
N ARG A 281 -22.40 32.44 -2.35
CA ARG A 281 -21.26 31.65 -1.86
C ARG A 281 -20.29 31.34 -3.00
N ASP A 282 -19.04 31.80 -2.97
CA ASP A 282 -17.98 31.30 -3.87
C ASP A 282 -17.14 30.26 -3.11
N ARG A 283 -16.96 29.07 -3.67
CA ARG A 283 -16.10 28.03 -3.09
C ARG A 283 -14.73 28.09 -3.73
N GLN A 284 -13.68 28.07 -2.92
CA GLN A 284 -12.29 28.06 -3.36
C GLN A 284 -11.52 27.01 -2.56
N LEU A 285 -10.56 26.34 -3.20
CA LEU A 285 -9.57 25.54 -2.47
C LEU A 285 -8.48 26.47 -1.96
N VAL A 286 -8.19 26.40 -0.67
CA VAL A 286 -7.11 27.19 -0.03
C VAL A 286 -6.20 26.26 0.77
N PRO A 287 -4.89 26.54 0.82
CA PRO A 287 -3.96 25.80 1.68
C PRO A 287 -4.37 25.90 3.15
N ASP A 288 -4.38 24.76 3.83
CA ASP A 288 -4.61 24.63 5.27
C ASP A 288 -4.05 23.29 5.74
N ALA A 289 -2.85 23.31 6.34
CA ALA A 289 -2.13 22.11 6.78
C ALA A 289 -2.87 21.31 7.87
N GLN A 290 -3.84 21.92 8.57
CA GLN A 290 -4.62 21.30 9.65
C GLN A 290 -6.01 20.87 9.20
N ALA A 291 -6.36 21.10 7.93
CA ALA A 291 -7.66 20.72 7.41
C ALA A 291 -7.83 19.19 7.37
N PRO A 292 -9.04 18.68 7.66
CA PRO A 292 -9.34 17.28 7.43
C PRO A 292 -9.21 16.95 5.94
N PRO A 293 -8.91 15.68 5.60
CA PRO A 293 -8.74 15.29 4.23
C PRO A 293 -9.98 15.53 3.37
N LEU A 294 -9.74 15.92 2.12
CA LEU A 294 -10.76 16.11 1.11
C LEU A 294 -10.62 15.07 -0.01
N TRP A 295 -11.75 14.81 -0.67
CA TRP A 295 -11.82 14.06 -1.90
C TRP A 295 -12.54 14.89 -2.95
N ALA A 296 -12.06 14.85 -4.19
CA ALA A 296 -12.79 15.37 -5.33
C ALA A 296 -14.02 14.49 -5.65
N ARG A 297 -15.06 15.09 -6.22
CA ARG A 297 -16.26 14.37 -6.65
C ARG A 297 -15.98 13.47 -7.84
N PHE A 298 -15.11 13.92 -8.75
CA PHE A 298 -14.75 13.23 -9.98
C PHE A 298 -13.23 13.09 -10.09
N TYR A 299 -12.77 11.90 -10.46
CA TYR A 299 -11.38 11.65 -10.82
C TYR A 299 -11.29 11.01 -12.21
N GLU A 300 -10.24 11.37 -12.94
CA GLU A 300 -9.97 10.86 -14.28
C GLU A 300 -9.68 9.36 -14.27
N LEU A 301 -10.32 8.63 -15.20
CA LEU A 301 -10.34 7.16 -15.25
C LEU A 301 -8.97 6.50 -15.41
N ASN A 302 -7.93 7.21 -15.86
CA ASN A 302 -6.61 6.60 -16.08
C ASN A 302 -5.53 7.10 -15.11
N THR A 303 -5.69 8.31 -14.57
CA THR A 303 -4.61 9.01 -13.83
C THR A 303 -4.95 9.30 -12.38
N ASN A 304 -6.22 9.14 -11.99
CA ASN A 304 -6.74 9.54 -10.67
C ASN A 304 -6.56 11.04 -10.36
N ARG A 305 -6.42 11.89 -11.38
CA ARG A 305 -6.39 13.34 -11.19
C ARG A 305 -7.81 13.86 -10.94
N PRO A 306 -8.02 14.76 -9.95
CA PRO A 306 -9.29 15.46 -9.79
C PRO A 306 -9.75 16.12 -11.10
N LEU A 307 -11.05 16.00 -11.39
CA LEU A 307 -11.69 16.58 -12.57
C LEU A 307 -12.74 17.62 -12.19
N TYR A 308 -12.71 18.74 -12.92
CA TYR A 308 -13.68 19.84 -12.80
C TYR A 308 -14.25 20.15 -14.18
N LEU A 309 -15.56 20.32 -14.27
CA LEU A 309 -16.25 20.57 -15.53
C LEU A 309 -17.29 21.66 -15.36
N ASP A 310 -17.52 22.39 -16.44
CA ASP A 310 -18.62 23.33 -16.54
C ASP A 310 -19.71 22.81 -17.48
N ARG A 311 -20.73 23.63 -17.75
CA ARG A 311 -21.81 23.36 -18.70
C ARG A 311 -21.32 23.17 -20.13
N ASP A 312 -20.06 23.54 -20.42
CA ASP A 312 -19.40 23.34 -21.71
C ASP A 312 -18.77 21.95 -21.90
N SER A 313 -18.83 21.09 -20.88
CA SER A 313 -18.27 19.73 -20.90
C SER A 313 -16.75 19.65 -21.12
N VAL A 314 -16.01 20.75 -20.90
CA VAL A 314 -14.55 20.76 -21.02
C VAL A 314 -13.91 20.28 -19.71
N PHE A 315 -13.04 19.27 -19.83
CA PHE A 315 -12.23 18.75 -18.73
C PHE A 315 -11.22 19.79 -18.25
N ARG A 316 -11.25 20.10 -16.97
CA ARG A 316 -10.32 21.00 -16.28
C ARG A 316 -9.73 20.29 -15.07
N TYR A 317 -8.50 20.66 -14.71
CA TYR A 317 -7.75 20.05 -13.61
C TYR A 317 -7.48 21.03 -12.46
N ASP A 318 -7.84 22.31 -12.65
CA ASP A 318 -7.87 23.29 -11.58
C ASP A 318 -9.32 23.74 -11.31
N PHE A 319 -9.71 23.69 -10.04
CA PHE A 319 -11.04 24.11 -9.59
C PHE A 319 -11.28 25.61 -9.81
N SER A 320 -10.21 26.41 -9.91
CA SER A 320 -10.32 27.85 -10.21
C SER A 320 -10.82 28.13 -11.64
N GLU A 321 -10.65 27.18 -12.56
CA GLU A 321 -10.96 27.33 -13.99
C GLU A 321 -12.44 27.13 -14.35
N ILE A 322 -13.26 26.58 -13.43
CA ILE A 322 -14.70 26.44 -13.66
C ILE A 322 -15.46 27.69 -13.23
N SER A 323 -16.62 27.96 -13.85
CA SER A 323 -17.39 29.18 -13.59
C SER A 323 -17.83 29.31 -12.14
N TYR A 324 -17.99 30.56 -11.74
CA TYR A 324 -18.60 30.94 -10.47
C TYR A 324 -19.92 30.18 -10.20
N GLU A 325 -20.79 30.06 -11.20
CA GLU A 325 -22.09 29.40 -11.04
C GLU A 325 -21.95 27.93 -10.62
N ARG A 326 -20.96 27.21 -11.17
CA ARG A 326 -20.65 25.83 -10.78
C ARG A 326 -19.98 25.74 -9.42
N ARG A 327 -18.99 26.60 -9.13
CA ARG A 327 -18.31 26.63 -7.81
C ARG A 327 -19.29 26.93 -6.68
N SER A 328 -20.27 27.80 -6.93
CA SER A 328 -21.31 28.16 -5.96
C SER A 328 -22.37 27.08 -5.77
N GLY A 329 -22.81 26.46 -6.86
CA GLY A 329 -24.00 25.60 -6.90
C GLY A 329 -23.74 24.10 -6.74
N TYR A 330 -22.51 23.64 -6.97
CA TYR A 330 -22.18 22.22 -7.00
C TYR A 330 -20.99 21.89 -6.10
N ALA A 331 -21.05 20.76 -5.40
CA ALA A 331 -19.98 20.31 -4.51
C ALA A 331 -19.01 19.42 -5.30
N TYR A 332 -17.86 19.97 -5.66
CA TYR A 332 -16.75 19.21 -6.28
C TYR A 332 -15.81 18.58 -5.26
N HIS A 333 -15.92 18.93 -3.98
CA HIS A 333 -15.10 18.38 -2.91
C HIS A 333 -15.94 18.10 -1.67
N GLY A 334 -15.54 17.08 -0.92
CA GLY A 334 -16.15 16.76 0.36
C GLY A 334 -15.27 15.84 1.20
N THR A 335 -15.61 15.72 2.48
CA THR A 335 -14.98 14.83 3.45
C THR A 335 -15.66 13.45 3.47
N TRP A 336 -16.24 13.04 2.33
CA TRP A 336 -17.17 11.89 2.26
C TRP A 336 -16.57 10.60 2.81
N ALA A 337 -15.26 10.36 2.57
CA ALA A 337 -14.60 9.13 2.96
C ALA A 337 -13.99 9.14 4.38
N SER A 338 -13.98 10.28 5.10
CA SER A 338 -13.31 10.36 6.41
C SER A 338 -13.83 9.33 7.41
N SER A 339 -15.15 9.33 7.67
CA SER A 339 -15.77 8.38 8.61
C SER A 339 -15.57 6.92 8.17
N LEU A 340 -15.68 6.67 6.86
CA LEU A 340 -15.47 5.34 6.29
C LEU A 340 -14.06 4.83 6.62
N LEU A 341 -13.02 5.61 6.31
CA LEU A 341 -11.64 5.20 6.46
C LEU A 341 -11.17 5.13 7.92
N GLU A 342 -11.61 6.07 8.75
CA GLU A 342 -11.15 6.21 10.14
C GLU A 342 -11.90 5.29 11.11
N THR A 343 -13.19 5.05 10.88
CA THR A 343 -14.06 4.39 11.86
C THR A 343 -14.77 3.16 11.30
N GLU A 344 -15.51 3.31 10.21
CA GLU A 344 -16.45 2.27 9.76
C GLU A 344 -15.74 1.05 9.19
N TYR A 345 -14.74 1.26 8.32
CA TYR A 345 -13.97 0.19 7.69
C TYR A 345 -13.12 -0.60 8.70
N PRO A 346 -12.34 0.02 9.60
CA PRO A 346 -11.63 -0.71 10.66
C PRO A 346 -12.58 -1.56 11.52
N ARG A 347 -13.73 -0.99 11.90
CA ARG A 347 -14.75 -1.70 12.68
C ARG A 347 -15.34 -2.90 11.91
N TRP A 348 -15.66 -2.72 10.64
CA TRP A 348 -16.18 -3.80 9.80
C TRP A 348 -15.17 -4.92 9.58
N ARG A 349 -13.89 -4.60 9.35
CA ARG A 349 -12.83 -5.62 9.26
C ARG A 349 -12.72 -6.43 10.53
N SER A 350 -12.70 -5.75 11.68
CA SER A 350 -12.69 -6.41 13.00
C SER A 350 -13.90 -7.33 13.18
N LYS A 351 -15.12 -6.85 12.88
CA LYS A 351 -16.36 -7.63 12.96
C LYS A 351 -16.30 -8.91 12.11
N ASN A 352 -15.82 -8.81 10.88
CA ASN A 352 -15.74 -9.93 9.94
C ASN A 352 -14.50 -10.80 10.14
N LYS A 353 -13.74 -10.61 11.24
CA LYS A 353 -12.48 -11.31 11.52
C LYS A 353 -11.47 -11.22 10.37
N LEU A 354 -11.57 -10.16 9.59
CA LEU A 354 -10.61 -9.79 8.56
C LEU A 354 -9.43 -9.17 9.31
N ALA A 355 -8.46 -10.00 9.68
CA ALA A 355 -7.27 -9.63 10.46
C ALA A 355 -6.69 -8.28 10.02
N GLN A 356 -6.24 -7.43 10.96
CA GLN A 356 -5.64 -6.12 10.67
C GLN A 356 -4.63 -6.23 9.52
N ASP A 357 -4.85 -5.41 8.50
CA ASP A 357 -4.24 -5.44 7.17
C ASP A 357 -4.00 -6.83 6.55
N LYS A 358 -5.01 -7.31 5.82
CA LYS A 358 -4.91 -8.33 4.76
C LYS A 358 -5.18 -7.73 3.37
N SER A 359 -5.12 -6.40 3.23
CA SER A 359 -5.16 -5.71 1.93
C SER A 359 -3.80 -5.67 1.23
N SER A 360 -2.72 -6.00 1.95
CA SER A 360 -1.77 -6.92 1.34
C SER A 360 -2.43 -8.29 1.42
N LYS A 361 -2.77 -8.94 0.29
CA LYS A 361 -2.36 -10.36 0.21
C LYS A 361 -0.97 -10.39 0.85
N GLN A 362 -0.68 -11.24 1.84
CA GLN A 362 0.74 -11.46 2.11
C GLN A 362 1.36 -11.68 0.72
N ARG A 363 2.30 -10.82 0.34
CA ARG A 363 3.01 -10.89 -0.93
C ARG A 363 4.40 -11.37 -0.58
N GLY A 364 5.04 -12.04 -1.53
CA GLY A 364 6.26 -12.77 -1.27
C GLY A 364 6.05 -14.24 -0.89
N ALA A 365 7.16 -14.90 -0.65
CA ALA A 365 7.28 -16.35 -0.58
C ALA A 365 6.43 -17.01 0.50
N LEU A 366 6.24 -16.36 1.66
CA LEU A 366 5.42 -16.92 2.73
C LEU A 366 3.92 -16.96 2.39
N ALA A 367 3.50 -16.29 1.33
CA ALA A 367 2.15 -16.35 0.80
C ALA A 367 1.99 -17.29 -0.41
N GLY A 368 3.04 -18.02 -0.77
CA GLY A 368 3.05 -18.96 -1.89
C GLY A 368 3.62 -18.40 -3.20
N GLU A 369 4.13 -17.16 -3.23
CA GLU A 369 4.81 -16.62 -4.40
C GLU A 369 6.26 -17.14 -4.48
N ARG A 370 6.52 -18.14 -5.32
CA ARG A 370 7.89 -18.65 -5.49
C ARG A 370 8.73 -17.75 -6.39
N HIS A 371 9.83 -17.24 -5.85
CA HIS A 371 10.79 -16.41 -6.57
C HIS A 371 12.03 -17.21 -6.96
N ARG A 372 12.56 -16.93 -8.16
CA ARG A 372 13.86 -17.41 -8.63
C ARG A 372 14.96 -16.58 -7.97
N VAL A 373 15.86 -17.21 -7.23
CA VAL A 373 16.83 -16.49 -6.38
C VAL A 373 18.25 -16.97 -6.65
N ILE A 374 19.15 -16.01 -6.87
CA ILE A 374 20.58 -16.18 -6.66
C ILE A 374 20.98 -15.37 -5.43
N VAL A 375 21.80 -15.98 -4.58
CA VAL A 375 22.50 -15.28 -3.51
C VAL A 375 23.98 -15.22 -3.86
N SER A 376 24.55 -14.01 -3.91
CA SER A 376 25.99 -13.77 -3.96
C SER A 376 26.45 -13.20 -2.63
N THR A 377 27.42 -13.83 -1.99
CA THR A 377 27.76 -13.59 -0.57
C THR A 377 29.26 -13.56 -0.35
N ASP A 378 29.72 -12.70 0.56
CA ASP A 378 31.11 -12.70 1.02
C ASP A 378 31.35 -13.59 2.25
N ILE A 379 30.51 -14.63 2.43
CA ILE A 379 30.65 -15.64 3.48
C ILE A 379 32.07 -16.16 3.65
N GLY A 380 32.52 -16.24 4.91
CA GLY A 380 33.92 -16.51 5.27
C GLY A 380 34.86 -15.30 5.10
N GLY A 381 34.32 -14.14 4.72
CA GLY A 381 35.01 -12.87 4.59
C GLY A 381 35.22 -12.15 5.91
N THR A 382 34.77 -10.89 6.00
CA THR A 382 35.19 -9.99 7.09
C THR A 382 34.28 -10.00 8.33
N ASP A 383 33.05 -10.50 8.24
CA ASP A 383 32.08 -10.61 9.35
C ASP A 383 31.45 -12.03 9.33
N PRO A 384 31.11 -12.62 10.49
CA PRO A 384 30.46 -13.93 10.56
C PRO A 384 28.96 -13.93 10.19
N ASP A 385 28.35 -12.81 9.82
CA ASP A 385 26.90 -12.70 9.64
C ASP A 385 26.34 -13.36 8.39
N ASP A 386 27.07 -13.44 7.30
CA ASP A 386 26.68 -14.23 6.13
C ASP A 386 26.41 -15.70 6.48
N PHE A 387 27.13 -16.28 7.44
CA PHE A 387 26.84 -17.64 7.92
C PHE A 387 25.46 -17.72 8.59
N GLN A 388 25.12 -16.71 9.40
CA GLN A 388 23.81 -16.62 10.04
C GLN A 388 22.70 -16.37 9.01
N SER A 389 22.94 -15.49 8.03
CA SER A 389 22.02 -15.21 6.92
C SER A 389 21.83 -16.44 6.03
N MET A 390 22.87 -17.25 5.79
CA MET A 390 22.79 -18.49 5.00
C MET A 390 21.98 -19.57 5.73
N VAL A 391 22.18 -19.74 7.05
CA VAL A 391 21.32 -20.63 7.85
C VAL A 391 19.85 -20.21 7.73
N HIS A 392 19.58 -18.91 7.82
CA HIS A 392 18.22 -18.38 7.67
C HIS A 392 17.66 -18.64 6.27
N LEU A 393 18.43 -18.44 5.20
CA LEU A 393 18.03 -18.78 3.82
C LEU A 393 17.64 -20.25 3.69
N LEU A 394 18.49 -21.16 4.17
CA LEU A 394 18.25 -22.60 4.01
C LEU A 394 17.00 -23.07 4.76
N LEU A 395 16.63 -22.45 5.88
CA LEU A 395 15.38 -22.75 6.60
C LEU A 395 14.11 -22.34 5.84
N TYR A 396 14.22 -21.42 4.89
CA TYR A 396 13.13 -20.94 4.03
C TYR A 396 13.28 -21.40 2.57
N SER A 397 14.22 -22.31 2.29
CA SER A 397 14.46 -22.81 0.93
C SER A 397 13.28 -23.58 0.33
N ASP A 398 12.30 -24.02 1.15
CA ASP A 398 11.05 -24.64 0.70
C ASP A 398 10.06 -23.68 0.04
N VAL A 399 10.20 -22.37 0.25
CA VAL A 399 9.31 -21.34 -0.33
C VAL A 399 9.99 -20.53 -1.45
N LEU A 400 11.22 -20.89 -1.82
CA LEU A 400 12.01 -20.21 -2.84
C LEU A 400 12.47 -21.19 -3.93
N ASP A 401 12.74 -20.67 -5.12
CA ASP A 401 13.46 -21.39 -6.17
C ASP A 401 14.90 -20.88 -6.17
N ILE A 402 15.74 -21.46 -5.30
CA ILE A 402 17.16 -21.10 -5.23
C ILE A 402 17.85 -21.68 -6.46
N GLU A 403 18.36 -20.81 -7.32
CA GLU A 403 19.03 -21.17 -8.56
C GLU A 403 20.56 -21.03 -8.48
N GLY A 404 21.09 -20.32 -7.48
CA GLY A 404 22.53 -20.19 -7.28
C GLY A 404 22.91 -19.69 -5.90
N LEU A 405 24.01 -20.26 -5.37
CA LEU A 405 24.68 -19.81 -4.16
C LEU A 405 26.14 -19.49 -4.53
N ILE A 406 26.50 -18.21 -4.60
CA ILE A 406 27.78 -17.75 -5.13
C ILE A 406 28.59 -17.18 -3.98
N ALA A 407 29.77 -17.75 -3.72
CA ALA A 407 30.73 -17.13 -2.80
C ALA A 407 31.59 -16.12 -3.57
N SER A 408 31.37 -14.82 -3.36
CA SER A 408 32.12 -13.71 -3.99
C SER A 408 32.73 -12.79 -2.92
N PRO A 409 33.71 -13.28 -2.14
CA PRO A 409 34.12 -12.59 -0.92
C PRO A 409 35.23 -11.58 -1.12
N TYR A 410 35.17 -10.52 -0.32
CA TYR A 410 36.36 -9.76 0.00
C TYR A 410 37.13 -10.48 1.14
N GLY A 411 38.20 -11.20 0.79
CA GLY A 411 39.08 -11.85 1.75
C GLY A 411 39.22 -13.37 1.55
N GLN A 412 39.20 -14.11 2.66
CA GLN A 412 39.57 -15.54 2.67
C GLN A 412 38.40 -16.50 2.43
N GLY A 413 37.16 -16.03 2.49
CA GLY A 413 35.97 -16.85 2.28
C GLY A 413 35.97 -17.56 0.93
N ARG A 414 35.35 -18.73 0.81
CA ARG A 414 35.28 -19.51 -0.43
C ARG A 414 33.94 -20.23 -0.54
N ALA A 415 33.67 -20.82 -1.70
CA ALA A 415 32.51 -21.70 -1.89
C ALA A 415 32.43 -22.83 -0.84
N THR A 416 33.58 -23.28 -0.31
CA THR A 416 33.65 -24.25 0.79
C THR A 416 32.96 -23.78 2.08
N ASP A 417 32.89 -22.47 2.32
CA ASP A 417 32.17 -21.93 3.48
C ASP A 417 30.65 -22.06 3.33
N ILE A 418 30.12 -21.92 2.11
CA ILE A 418 28.71 -22.24 1.79
C ILE A 418 28.48 -23.75 1.98
N LEU A 419 29.38 -24.59 1.44
CA LEU A 419 29.29 -26.04 1.57
C LEU A 419 29.25 -26.48 3.04
N ALA A 420 30.02 -25.83 3.92
CA ALA A 420 29.97 -26.12 5.35
C ALA A 420 28.59 -25.85 5.98
N VAL A 421 27.85 -24.84 5.52
CA VAL A 421 26.46 -24.62 5.96
C VAL A 421 25.52 -25.69 5.39
N ILE A 422 25.73 -26.10 4.13
CA ILE A 422 24.96 -27.18 3.49
C ILE A 422 25.20 -28.51 4.21
N ASP A 423 26.41 -28.79 4.70
CA ASP A 423 26.70 -29.99 5.49
C ASP A 423 25.94 -30.01 6.83
N CYS A 424 25.66 -28.84 7.41
CA CYS A 424 24.75 -28.72 8.56
C CYS A 424 23.29 -28.90 8.15
N TYR A 425 22.87 -28.31 7.04
CA TYR A 425 21.52 -28.48 6.48
C TYR A 425 21.21 -29.95 6.17
N GLU A 426 22.15 -30.70 5.62
CA GLU A 426 22.01 -32.12 5.30
C GLU A 426 21.67 -32.97 6.53
N LYS A 427 22.28 -32.67 7.67
CA LYS A 427 21.99 -33.36 8.95
C LYS A 427 20.56 -33.09 9.43
N ASP A 428 20.02 -31.91 9.14
CA ASP A 428 18.67 -31.51 9.53
C ASP A 428 17.62 -31.80 8.44
N PHE A 429 18.04 -32.18 7.23
CA PHE A 429 17.19 -32.28 6.03
C PHE A 429 16.03 -33.26 6.21
N ALA A 430 16.26 -34.41 6.85
CA ALA A 430 15.21 -35.39 7.12
C ALA A 430 14.07 -34.79 7.94
N SER A 431 14.38 -33.98 8.96
CA SER A 431 13.41 -33.27 9.78
C SER A 431 12.71 -32.17 8.99
N LEU A 432 13.47 -31.33 8.27
CA LEU A 432 12.93 -30.23 7.48
C LEU A 432 11.92 -30.71 6.44
N LYS A 433 12.24 -31.80 5.73
CA LYS A 433 11.39 -32.40 4.71
C LYS A 433 10.03 -32.86 5.25
N THR A 434 9.91 -33.20 6.53
CA THR A 434 8.61 -33.56 7.14
C THR A 434 7.61 -32.40 7.16
N TYR A 435 8.08 -31.15 7.05
CA TYR A 435 7.23 -29.95 7.03
C TYR A 435 6.88 -29.49 5.62
N SER A 436 7.65 -29.88 4.60
CA SER A 436 7.45 -29.49 3.21
C SER A 436 8.28 -30.35 2.27
N ASP A 437 7.65 -30.93 1.25
CA ASP A 437 8.35 -31.66 0.19
C ASP A 437 9.17 -30.75 -0.75
N ASN A 438 9.02 -29.43 -0.62
CA ASN A 438 9.68 -28.44 -1.47
C ASN A 438 11.11 -28.08 -1.02
N TYR A 439 11.57 -28.57 0.14
CA TYR A 439 12.95 -28.37 0.56
C TYR A 439 13.93 -29.00 -0.47
N PRO A 440 14.89 -28.23 -1.02
CA PRO A 440 15.85 -28.75 -1.98
C PRO A 440 16.77 -29.78 -1.32
N THR A 441 17.16 -30.81 -2.06
CA THR A 441 18.13 -31.78 -1.53
C THR A 441 19.49 -31.12 -1.30
N PRO A 442 20.29 -31.59 -0.33
CA PRO A 442 21.65 -31.10 -0.13
C PRO A 442 22.49 -31.14 -1.41
N ASP A 443 22.40 -32.23 -2.19
CA ASP A 443 23.13 -32.35 -3.46
C ASP A 443 22.68 -31.33 -4.51
N ALA A 444 21.39 -30.99 -4.56
CA ALA A 444 20.91 -29.92 -5.44
C ALA A 444 21.51 -28.56 -5.05
N LEU A 445 21.59 -28.26 -3.75
CA LEU A 445 22.24 -27.04 -3.24
C LEU A 445 23.74 -27.02 -3.54
N ARG A 446 24.44 -28.16 -3.40
CA ARG A 446 25.87 -28.28 -3.74
C ARG A 446 26.10 -28.03 -5.24
N ALA A 447 25.24 -28.56 -6.12
CA ALA A 447 25.37 -28.42 -7.57
C ALA A 447 25.27 -26.96 -8.06
N ILE A 448 24.45 -26.15 -7.38
CA ILE A 448 24.26 -24.73 -7.69
C ILE A 448 25.18 -23.79 -6.88
N THR A 449 26.06 -24.34 -6.03
CA THR A 449 27.09 -23.56 -5.32
C THR A 449 28.25 -23.26 -6.25
N LYS A 450 28.60 -21.98 -6.42
CA LYS A 450 29.67 -21.51 -7.32
C LYS A 450 30.69 -20.64 -6.58
N GLN A 451 31.92 -20.65 -7.11
CA GLN A 451 32.95 -19.70 -6.69
C GLN A 451 32.86 -18.46 -7.58
N GLY A 452 32.55 -17.33 -6.97
CA GLY A 452 32.59 -16.00 -7.55
C GLY A 452 33.97 -15.39 -7.53
N GLU A 453 34.03 -14.08 -7.75
CA GLU A 453 35.26 -13.30 -7.71
C GLU A 453 35.86 -13.24 -6.29
N THR A 454 37.19 -13.24 -6.20
CA THR A 454 37.97 -13.19 -4.96
C THR A 454 38.91 -11.98 -4.89
N GLU A 455 39.08 -11.28 -6.01
CA GLU A 455 39.87 -10.05 -6.12
C GLU A 455 38.97 -8.84 -6.40
N ARG A 456 39.42 -7.64 -6.04
CA ARG A 456 38.69 -6.44 -6.42
C ARG A 456 38.76 -6.22 -7.92
N ALA A 457 37.67 -5.71 -8.50
CA ALA A 457 37.71 -5.20 -9.85
C ALA A 457 38.76 -4.08 -9.98
N PRO A 458 39.52 -4.02 -11.09
CA PRO A 458 40.40 -2.88 -11.38
C PRO A 458 39.57 -1.60 -11.59
N TYR A 459 40.22 -0.45 -11.79
CA TYR A 459 39.55 0.85 -11.98
C TYR A 459 38.49 0.87 -13.11
N GLY A 460 38.63 -0.01 -14.12
CA GLY A 460 37.62 -0.21 -15.17
C GLY A 460 36.30 -0.82 -14.68
N GLY A 461 36.27 -1.41 -13.48
CA GLY A 461 35.09 -1.90 -12.75
C GLY A 461 34.62 -3.31 -13.11
N PHE A 462 35.35 -4.03 -13.96
CA PHE A 462 35.19 -5.45 -14.21
C PHE A 462 36.58 -6.05 -14.50
N ARG A 463 36.71 -7.38 -14.44
CA ARG A 463 37.99 -8.07 -14.58
C ARG A 463 37.91 -9.17 -15.63
N LYS A 464 37.50 -10.37 -15.21
CA LYS A 464 37.40 -11.56 -16.05
C LYS A 464 36.18 -12.38 -15.64
N PRO A 465 35.60 -13.19 -16.55
CA PRO A 465 34.54 -14.12 -16.19
C PRO A 465 34.95 -15.06 -15.04
N THR A 466 33.98 -15.39 -14.20
CA THR A 466 34.07 -16.29 -13.04
C THR A 466 32.97 -17.34 -13.14
N ASP A 467 33.04 -18.41 -12.35
CA ASP A 467 31.92 -19.37 -12.30
C ASP A 467 30.64 -18.68 -11.80
N GLY A 468 30.77 -17.75 -10.84
CA GLY A 468 29.66 -16.93 -10.32
C GLY A 468 29.00 -16.05 -11.38
N SER A 469 29.77 -15.20 -12.06
CA SER A 469 29.25 -14.29 -13.10
C SER A 469 28.64 -15.06 -14.28
N ASN A 470 29.29 -16.12 -14.76
CA ASN A 470 28.72 -16.99 -15.79
C ASN A 470 27.41 -17.64 -15.35
N TRP A 471 27.31 -18.06 -14.08
CA TRP A 471 26.09 -18.66 -13.54
C TRP A 471 24.93 -17.66 -13.43
N ILE A 472 25.21 -16.39 -13.11
CA ILE A 472 24.21 -15.30 -13.16
C ILE A 472 23.66 -15.17 -14.58
N ILE A 473 24.54 -15.15 -15.59
CA ILE A 473 24.15 -15.05 -17.00
C ILE A 473 23.29 -16.25 -17.41
N GLU A 474 23.73 -17.47 -17.08
CA GLU A 474 23.02 -18.71 -17.40
C GLU A 474 21.61 -18.70 -16.81
N CYS A 475 21.48 -18.44 -15.51
CA CYS A 475 20.19 -18.37 -14.83
C CYS A 475 19.29 -17.28 -15.41
N ALA A 476 19.83 -16.09 -15.71
CA ALA A 476 19.05 -14.99 -16.25
C ALA A 476 18.49 -15.28 -17.65
N ARG A 477 19.16 -16.12 -18.44
CA ARG A 477 18.76 -16.53 -19.80
C ARG A 477 17.85 -17.75 -19.85
N ARG A 478 17.56 -18.41 -18.72
CA ARG A 478 16.59 -19.51 -18.67
C ARG A 478 15.22 -19.04 -19.16
N ASP A 479 14.51 -19.92 -19.85
CA ASP A 479 13.15 -19.70 -20.35
C ASP A 479 12.12 -19.78 -19.21
N ASP A 480 12.21 -18.83 -18.28
CA ASP A 480 11.24 -18.63 -17.22
C ASP A 480 10.85 -17.13 -17.23
N PRO A 481 9.54 -16.82 -17.34
CA PRO A 481 9.07 -15.45 -17.43
C PRO A 481 9.25 -14.65 -16.13
N ARG A 482 9.50 -15.31 -14.99
CA ARG A 482 9.72 -14.64 -13.71
C ARG A 482 11.10 -13.94 -13.70
N PRO A 483 11.19 -12.73 -13.13
CA PRO A 483 12.48 -12.07 -12.96
C PRO A 483 13.39 -12.85 -12.02
N LEU A 484 14.69 -12.81 -12.28
CA LEU A 484 15.71 -13.39 -11.42
C LEU A 484 16.03 -12.40 -10.30
N GLN A 485 15.75 -12.80 -9.05
CA GLN A 485 16.14 -12.05 -7.87
C GLN A 485 17.62 -12.33 -7.58
N VAL A 486 18.44 -11.28 -7.52
CA VAL A 486 19.86 -11.39 -7.21
C VAL A 486 20.09 -10.66 -5.89
N LEU A 487 20.23 -11.43 -4.81
CA LEU A 487 20.51 -10.92 -3.48
C LEU A 487 22.04 -10.88 -3.31
N ILE A 488 22.59 -9.70 -3.12
CA ILE A 488 24.04 -9.50 -3.02
C ILE A 488 24.36 -9.06 -1.59
N TRP A 489 25.01 -9.93 -0.85
CA TRP A 489 25.34 -9.79 0.58
C TRP A 489 26.74 -9.21 0.78
N GLY A 490 27.62 -9.34 -0.21
CA GLY A 490 28.98 -8.82 -0.20
C GLY A 490 29.29 -7.83 -1.32
N GLY A 491 30.44 -8.04 -1.97
CA GLY A 491 30.87 -7.28 -3.15
C GLY A 491 29.95 -7.50 -4.37
N ILE A 492 30.04 -6.59 -5.35
CA ILE A 492 29.17 -6.57 -6.55
C ILE A 492 29.94 -6.91 -7.84
N GLU A 493 31.16 -7.44 -7.70
CA GLU A 493 32.10 -7.74 -8.78
C GLU A 493 31.50 -8.72 -9.81
N ASP A 494 30.92 -9.83 -9.37
CA ASP A 494 30.33 -10.81 -10.29
C ASP A 494 29.12 -10.25 -11.05
N LEU A 495 28.35 -9.34 -10.45
CA LEU A 495 27.25 -8.68 -11.15
C LEU A 495 27.80 -7.71 -12.20
N ALA A 496 28.82 -6.92 -11.86
CA ALA A 496 29.47 -5.99 -12.79
C ALA A 496 30.06 -6.75 -13.99
N GLN A 497 30.76 -7.86 -13.72
CA GLN A 497 31.30 -8.75 -14.75
C GLN A 497 30.19 -9.37 -15.61
N ALA A 498 29.11 -9.90 -15.00
CA ALA A 498 28.00 -10.49 -15.74
C ALA A 498 27.29 -9.49 -16.65
N LEU A 499 27.07 -8.26 -16.19
CA LEU A 499 26.48 -7.18 -16.99
C LEU A 499 27.42 -6.66 -18.09
N HIS A 500 28.73 -6.72 -17.85
CA HIS A 500 29.74 -6.43 -18.87
C HIS A 500 29.69 -7.46 -20.01
N ASP A 501 29.72 -8.75 -19.66
CA ASP A 501 29.78 -9.84 -20.65
C ASP A 501 28.43 -10.08 -21.36
N ALA A 502 27.32 -9.83 -20.67
CA ALA A 502 25.97 -10.09 -21.18
C ALA A 502 24.97 -8.98 -20.81
N PRO A 503 25.08 -7.77 -21.41
CA PRO A 503 24.19 -6.65 -21.10
C PRO A 503 22.71 -6.93 -21.41
N ASP A 504 22.40 -7.92 -22.24
CA ASP A 504 21.02 -8.35 -22.57
C ASP A 504 20.23 -8.86 -21.35
N ILE A 505 20.90 -9.36 -20.31
CA ILE A 505 20.23 -9.90 -19.12
C ILE A 505 19.63 -8.82 -18.23
N LEU A 506 19.99 -7.54 -18.41
CA LEU A 506 19.65 -6.43 -17.51
C LEU A 506 18.16 -6.36 -17.18
N THR A 507 17.29 -6.57 -18.18
CA THR A 507 15.83 -6.49 -18.00
C THR A 507 15.24 -7.63 -17.16
N LYS A 508 15.96 -8.74 -17.04
CA LYS A 508 15.57 -9.94 -16.28
C LYS A 508 15.91 -9.86 -14.81
N LEU A 509 16.85 -8.99 -14.43
CA LEU A 509 17.39 -8.93 -13.07
C LEU A 509 16.55 -8.04 -12.14
N ARG A 510 16.47 -8.45 -10.87
CA ARG A 510 16.01 -7.64 -9.75
C ARG A 510 17.07 -7.74 -8.66
N VAL A 511 17.89 -6.70 -8.53
CA VAL A 511 19.03 -6.71 -7.62
C VAL A 511 18.64 -6.09 -6.28
N TYR A 512 18.92 -6.81 -5.19
CA TYR A 512 18.89 -6.25 -3.84
C TYR A 512 20.31 -6.35 -3.29
N TRP A 513 21.00 -5.22 -3.17
CA TRP A 513 22.37 -5.18 -2.70
C TRP A 513 22.45 -4.57 -1.31
N ILE A 514 23.08 -5.32 -0.40
CA ILE A 514 23.56 -4.82 0.88
C ILE A 514 24.82 -4.01 0.59
N GLY A 515 24.59 -2.77 0.16
CA GLY A 515 25.65 -1.89 -0.31
C GLY A 515 26.55 -1.40 0.82
N GLY A 516 25.98 -1.01 1.96
CA GLY A 516 26.61 -0.18 3.00
C GLY A 516 28.13 -0.29 3.11
N PRO A 517 28.68 -1.07 4.05
CA PRO A 517 30.13 -1.24 4.16
C PRO A 517 30.74 -1.94 2.94
N ASN A 518 29.99 -2.74 2.18
CA ASN A 518 30.52 -3.53 1.06
C ASN A 518 30.96 -2.68 -0.13
N LYS A 519 30.33 -1.52 -0.34
CA LYS A 519 30.71 -0.56 -1.38
C LYS A 519 32.14 -0.03 -1.19
N LYS A 520 32.64 0.04 0.04
CA LYS A 520 34.04 0.41 0.30
C LYS A 520 35.03 -0.64 -0.26
N TRP A 521 34.58 -1.87 -0.41
CA TRP A 521 35.35 -2.98 -0.93
C TRP A 521 35.19 -3.14 -2.44
N ALA A 522 34.05 -2.70 -2.99
CA ALA A 522 33.72 -2.78 -4.42
C ALA A 522 33.44 -1.40 -5.10
N PRO A 523 34.23 -0.33 -4.85
CA PRO A 523 33.89 1.00 -5.36
C PRO A 523 33.96 1.07 -6.90
N ASP A 524 34.92 0.37 -7.52
CA ASP A 524 35.12 0.38 -8.96
C ASP A 524 34.01 -0.38 -9.70
N ALA A 525 33.62 -1.56 -9.19
CA ALA A 525 32.49 -2.32 -9.73
C ALA A 525 31.17 -1.55 -9.61
N PHE A 526 30.92 -0.93 -8.46
CA PHE A 526 29.75 -0.07 -8.28
C PHE A 526 29.74 1.11 -9.27
N GLN A 527 30.85 1.84 -9.38
CA GLN A 527 30.94 2.99 -10.27
C GLN A 527 30.75 2.59 -11.74
N TYR A 528 31.26 1.44 -12.15
CA TYR A 528 31.03 0.88 -13.47
C TYR A 528 29.55 0.59 -13.74
N ILE A 529 28.84 -0.04 -12.80
CA ILE A 529 27.40 -0.33 -12.95
C ILE A 529 26.60 0.98 -13.06
N VAL A 530 26.86 1.96 -12.20
CA VAL A 530 26.15 3.26 -12.25
C VAL A 530 26.38 3.96 -13.60
N ALA A 531 27.60 3.93 -14.14
CA ALA A 531 27.96 4.60 -15.38
C ALA A 531 27.44 3.88 -16.64
N HIS A 532 27.43 2.55 -16.67
CA HIS A 532 27.17 1.77 -17.89
C HIS A 532 25.81 1.06 -17.89
N HIS A 533 25.21 0.84 -16.73
CA HIS A 533 23.94 0.13 -16.57
C HIS A 533 22.89 0.93 -15.78
N PRO A 534 22.64 2.22 -16.11
CA PRO A 534 21.76 3.10 -15.34
C PRO A 534 20.30 2.62 -15.24
N ASN A 535 19.86 1.77 -16.16
CA ASN A 535 18.51 1.22 -16.20
C ASN A 535 18.33 -0.06 -15.38
N LEU A 536 19.39 -0.58 -14.73
CA LEU A 536 19.32 -1.75 -13.87
C LEU A 536 18.28 -1.53 -12.77
N TRP A 537 17.44 -2.54 -12.54
CA TRP A 537 16.53 -2.53 -11.40
C TRP A 537 17.32 -2.92 -10.14
N MET A 538 17.51 -1.97 -9.22
CA MET A 538 18.37 -2.16 -8.06
C MET A 538 17.87 -1.44 -6.81
N ILE A 539 17.85 -2.19 -5.70
CA ILE A 539 17.78 -1.66 -4.35
C ILE A 539 19.22 -1.60 -3.81
N GLU A 540 19.67 -0.39 -3.48
CA GLU A 540 20.96 -0.11 -2.84
C GLU A 540 20.72 0.16 -1.35
N SER A 541 20.78 -0.88 -0.53
CA SER A 541 20.55 -0.80 0.91
C SER A 541 21.86 -0.46 1.64
N ASN A 542 22.10 0.81 1.92
CA ASN A 542 23.33 1.26 2.59
C ASN A 542 23.22 1.26 4.12
N ALA A 543 22.01 1.40 4.67
CA ALA A 543 21.80 1.46 6.11
C ALA A 543 20.52 0.75 6.59
N THR A 544 19.50 0.64 5.74
CA THR A 544 18.19 0.06 6.06
C THR A 544 18.32 -1.35 6.61
N TYR A 545 19.25 -2.14 6.06
CA TYR A 545 19.52 -3.50 6.49
C TYR A 545 19.84 -3.63 7.99
N ARG A 546 20.37 -2.57 8.61
CA ARG A 546 20.72 -2.57 10.04
C ARG A 546 19.50 -2.71 10.95
N GLY A 547 18.31 -2.39 10.47
CA GLY A 547 17.08 -2.57 11.25
C GLY A 547 16.79 -4.03 11.62
N TRP A 548 17.46 -5.00 10.99
CA TRP A 548 17.31 -6.40 11.35
C TRP A 548 17.86 -6.73 12.75
N PHE A 549 18.97 -6.10 13.13
CA PHE A 549 19.70 -6.38 14.37
C PHE A 549 19.89 -5.14 15.24
N THR A 550 19.47 -3.96 14.77
CA THR A 550 19.43 -2.71 15.54
C THR A 550 17.98 -2.21 15.62
N GLY A 551 17.61 -1.57 16.73
CA GLY A 551 16.27 -1.01 16.89
C GLY A 551 15.18 -2.05 17.14
N GLY A 552 13.92 -1.60 17.06
CA GLY A 552 12.73 -2.42 17.35
C GLY A 552 12.67 -2.88 18.81
N ASN A 553 11.85 -3.90 19.10
CA ASN A 553 11.79 -4.48 20.44
C ASN A 553 13.03 -5.34 20.73
N GLN A 554 13.96 -4.81 21.50
CA GLN A 554 15.20 -5.50 21.93
C GLN A 554 15.09 -6.11 23.34
N SER A 555 13.88 -6.15 23.92
CA SER A 555 13.68 -6.60 25.29
C SER A 555 13.32 -8.08 25.36
N GLY A 556 13.77 -8.75 26.43
CA GLY A 556 13.43 -10.16 26.69
C GLY A 556 13.80 -11.06 25.52
N GLN A 557 12.88 -11.94 25.12
CA GLN A 557 13.12 -12.92 24.05
C GLN A 557 13.38 -12.32 22.66
N TRP A 558 13.18 -11.01 22.49
CA TRP A 558 13.41 -10.32 21.23
C TRP A 558 14.76 -9.61 21.16
N GLY A 559 15.54 -9.59 22.24
CA GLY A 559 16.92 -9.09 22.22
C GLY A 559 17.86 -10.01 21.43
N ASN A 560 18.90 -9.47 20.80
CA ASN A 560 19.80 -10.23 19.93
C ASN A 560 20.41 -11.49 20.58
N GLU A 561 20.96 -11.38 21.79
CA GLU A 561 21.53 -12.52 22.53
C GLU A 561 20.46 -13.49 23.03
N GLU A 562 19.41 -12.94 23.65
CA GLU A 562 18.38 -13.74 24.29
C GLU A 562 17.55 -14.53 23.27
N PHE A 563 17.29 -13.95 22.09
CA PHE A 563 16.63 -14.66 21.00
C PHE A 563 17.45 -15.88 20.57
N VAL A 564 18.75 -15.71 20.34
CA VAL A 564 19.64 -16.81 19.92
C VAL A 564 19.69 -17.89 21.00
N SER A 565 19.87 -17.50 22.25
CA SER A 565 19.89 -18.41 23.41
C SER A 565 18.60 -19.23 23.54
N ARG A 566 17.43 -18.61 23.39
CA ARG A 566 16.13 -19.27 23.56
C ARG A 566 15.67 -20.07 22.36
N HIS A 567 15.84 -19.50 21.16
CA HIS A 567 15.12 -19.93 19.96
C HIS A 567 16.00 -20.56 18.89
N VAL A 568 17.33 -20.36 18.93
CA VAL A 568 18.26 -20.88 17.92
C VAL A 568 19.18 -21.97 18.48
N LYS A 569 19.76 -21.73 19.67
CA LYS A 569 20.71 -22.66 20.31
C LYS A 569 20.07 -24.03 20.54
N GLY A 570 20.79 -25.10 20.15
CA GLY A 570 20.33 -26.47 20.33
C GLY A 570 19.12 -26.84 19.46
N LYS A 571 18.89 -26.14 18.33
CA LYS A 571 17.85 -26.46 17.34
C LYS A 571 18.49 -27.03 16.06
N GLY A 572 18.81 -28.31 16.08
CA GLY A 572 19.46 -29.00 14.95
C GLY A 572 20.90 -28.55 14.72
N SER A 573 21.55 -29.15 13.73
CA SER A 573 22.91 -28.80 13.34
C SER A 573 23.01 -27.37 12.81
N LEU A 574 21.96 -26.85 12.16
CA LEU A 574 21.89 -25.47 11.68
C LEU A 574 21.90 -24.46 12.83
N GLY A 575 21.14 -24.73 13.90
CA GLY A 575 21.10 -23.86 15.08
C GLY A 575 22.43 -23.83 15.83
N ASP A 576 23.08 -24.98 15.99
CA ASP A 576 24.37 -25.07 16.65
C ASP A 576 25.48 -24.40 15.81
N PHE A 577 25.45 -24.57 14.49
CA PHE A 577 26.36 -23.88 13.58
C PHE A 577 26.17 -22.36 13.65
N PHE A 578 24.92 -21.87 13.60
CA PHE A 578 24.61 -20.44 13.75
C PHE A 578 25.27 -19.84 15.00
N VAL A 579 25.10 -20.50 16.15
CA VAL A 579 25.67 -20.03 17.44
C VAL A 579 27.19 -20.12 17.46
N SER A 580 27.77 -21.13 16.80
CA SER A 580 29.24 -21.28 16.73
C SER A 580 29.93 -20.12 16.02
N LYS A 581 29.22 -19.43 15.12
CA LYS A 581 29.73 -18.26 14.40
C LYS A 581 29.59 -16.99 15.24
N LYS A 582 28.43 -16.80 15.87
CA LYS A 582 28.15 -15.66 16.74
C LYS A 582 26.95 -15.94 17.65
N ALA A 583 27.06 -15.57 18.93
CA ALA A 583 26.06 -15.88 19.97
C ALA A 583 24.87 -14.91 20.03
N ASP A 584 24.90 -13.83 19.26
CA ASP A 584 23.86 -12.80 19.13
C ASP A 584 23.45 -12.64 17.66
N ILE A 585 22.24 -12.13 17.41
CA ILE A 585 21.79 -11.79 16.05
C ILE A 585 22.69 -10.70 15.47
N LYS A 586 23.29 -10.99 14.32
CA LYS A 586 23.91 -10.01 13.44
C LYS A 586 23.22 -9.98 12.07
N MET A 587 23.17 -11.10 11.34
CA MET A 587 22.31 -11.32 10.15
C MET A 587 22.11 -10.09 9.24
N GLY A 588 23.20 -9.39 8.88
CA GLY A 588 23.12 -8.10 8.18
C GLY A 588 22.45 -8.18 6.81
N ASP A 589 22.50 -9.34 6.17
CA ASP A 589 22.06 -9.52 4.78
C ASP A 589 20.67 -10.09 4.65
N THR A 590 20.18 -10.67 5.74
CA THR A 590 18.85 -11.26 5.84
C THR A 590 17.71 -10.33 5.42
N PRO A 591 17.75 -9.00 5.60
CA PRO A 591 16.73 -8.10 5.02
C PRO A 591 16.49 -8.33 3.52
N SER A 592 17.52 -8.67 2.74
CA SER A 592 17.35 -8.99 1.31
C SER A 592 16.52 -10.27 1.08
N LEU A 593 16.59 -11.24 2.00
CA LEU A 593 15.71 -12.40 2.04
C LEU A 593 14.31 -12.02 2.57
N GLY A 594 14.24 -11.24 3.66
CA GLY A 594 13.00 -10.74 4.23
C GLY A 594 12.13 -9.98 3.21
N TRP A 595 12.78 -9.25 2.29
CA TRP A 595 12.16 -8.61 1.13
C TRP A 595 11.34 -9.58 0.28
N LEU A 596 11.88 -10.77 0.03
CA LEU A 596 11.22 -11.83 -0.73
C LEU A 596 10.22 -12.62 0.12
N LEU A 597 10.47 -12.80 1.42
CA LEU A 597 9.59 -13.58 2.30
C LEU A 597 8.27 -12.87 2.56
N LYS A 598 8.34 -11.59 2.91
CA LYS A 598 7.17 -10.76 3.21
C LYS A 598 7.41 -9.32 2.76
N GLY A 599 7.24 -9.07 1.46
CA GLY A 599 7.44 -7.78 0.83
C GLY A 599 6.70 -7.68 -0.49
N SER A 600 7.04 -6.67 -1.30
CA SER A 600 6.48 -6.51 -2.65
C SER A 600 7.60 -6.42 -3.68
N PRO A 601 8.19 -7.55 -4.12
CA PRO A 601 9.42 -7.56 -4.93
C PRO A 601 9.42 -6.72 -6.21
N GLY A 602 8.24 -6.32 -6.72
CA GLY A 602 8.11 -5.42 -7.87
C GLY A 602 8.06 -3.92 -7.54
N ASP A 603 7.91 -3.52 -6.27
CA ASP A 603 7.75 -2.13 -5.85
C ASP A 603 8.48 -1.83 -4.52
N PRO A 604 9.74 -1.38 -4.58
CA PRO A 604 10.59 -1.10 -3.41
C PRO A 604 10.06 -0.02 -2.47
N THR A 605 9.06 0.78 -2.87
CA THR A 605 8.49 1.81 -1.99
C THR A 605 7.46 1.23 -1.01
N LYS A 606 7.11 -0.05 -1.13
CA LYS A 606 6.18 -0.72 -0.23
C LYS A 606 6.92 -1.33 0.95
N ALA A 607 6.30 -1.22 2.13
CA ALA A 607 6.84 -1.81 3.34
C ALA A 607 6.85 -3.35 3.26
N GLY A 608 7.87 -3.94 3.88
CA GLY A 608 8.03 -5.37 4.06
C GLY A 608 9.15 -5.66 5.05
N TRP A 609 9.42 -6.92 5.34
CA TRP A 609 10.50 -7.32 6.24
C TRP A 609 11.89 -6.91 5.75
N GLY A 610 12.05 -6.70 4.43
CA GLY A 610 13.27 -6.17 3.83
C GLY A 610 13.39 -4.64 3.80
N GLY A 611 12.43 -3.92 4.39
CA GLY A 611 12.40 -2.45 4.42
C GLY A 611 11.56 -1.83 3.32
N SER A 612 11.55 -0.50 3.27
CA SER A 612 10.96 0.31 2.20
C SER A 612 11.93 1.41 1.78
N TYR A 613 11.95 1.70 0.48
CA TYR A 613 12.98 2.52 -0.15
C TYR A 613 12.40 3.68 -0.95
N VAL A 614 13.19 4.74 -1.10
CA VAL A 614 12.87 5.89 -1.95
C VAL A 614 13.63 5.80 -3.27
N ARG A 615 13.14 6.52 -4.28
CA ARG A 615 13.86 6.66 -5.55
C ARG A 615 15.22 7.32 -5.32
N ALA A 616 16.25 6.78 -5.95
CA ALA A 616 17.59 7.35 -5.83
C ALA A 616 17.65 8.75 -6.46
N TRP A 617 18.31 9.67 -5.77
CA TRP A 617 18.87 10.88 -6.36
C TRP A 617 20.18 10.54 -7.08
N GLU A 618 20.83 11.55 -7.66
CA GLU A 618 22.16 11.37 -8.25
C GLU A 618 23.07 10.69 -7.22
N ARG A 619 23.60 9.50 -7.54
CA ARG A 619 24.45 8.79 -6.56
C ARG A 619 25.69 9.66 -6.30
N PRO A 620 26.05 9.91 -5.03
CA PRO A 620 27.11 10.86 -4.71
C PRO A 620 28.43 10.42 -5.32
N HIS A 621 28.93 11.23 -6.27
CA HIS A 621 30.18 10.99 -6.97
C HIS A 621 30.94 12.32 -7.05
N LEU A 622 32.00 12.44 -6.26
CA LEU A 622 32.84 13.63 -6.20
C LEU A 622 34.15 13.35 -6.92
N GLN A 623 34.37 14.00 -8.06
CA GLN A 623 35.63 13.91 -8.80
C GLN A 623 36.51 15.12 -8.50
N LEU A 624 37.78 14.89 -8.15
CA LEU A 624 38.76 15.94 -7.87
C LEU A 624 40.07 15.67 -8.60
N ASP A 625 40.66 16.71 -9.17
CA ASP A 625 41.98 16.72 -9.81
C ASP A 625 43.11 17.16 -8.86
N ARG A 626 42.79 17.29 -7.56
CA ARG A 626 43.68 17.67 -6.47
C ARG A 626 43.39 16.81 -5.24
N LEU A 627 44.31 16.81 -4.27
CA LEU A 627 44.00 16.24 -2.97
C LEU A 627 42.86 17.02 -2.28
N PRO A 628 41.93 16.30 -1.65
CA PRO A 628 40.86 16.92 -0.90
C PRO A 628 41.38 17.53 0.40
N THR A 629 40.67 18.53 0.88
CA THR A 629 40.86 19.19 2.18
C THR A 629 39.67 18.89 3.10
N SER A 630 39.80 19.13 4.40
CA SER A 630 38.69 18.93 5.34
C SER A 630 37.44 19.76 5.04
N ALA A 631 37.54 20.79 4.20
CA ALA A 631 36.42 21.59 3.71
C ALA A 631 35.62 20.90 2.59
N ASP A 632 36.23 19.96 1.86
CA ASP A 632 35.52 19.18 0.84
C ASP A 632 34.57 18.18 1.51
N GLN A 633 33.36 18.04 0.97
CA GLN A 633 32.32 17.19 1.53
C GLN A 633 31.83 16.14 0.53
N ILE A 634 31.49 14.97 1.04
CA ILE A 634 30.82 13.91 0.29
C ILE A 634 29.80 13.20 1.19
N GLU A 635 28.72 12.69 0.62
CA GLU A 635 27.79 11.86 1.38
C GLU A 635 28.44 10.52 1.78
N VAL A 636 28.04 9.96 2.93
CA VAL A 636 28.40 8.59 3.31
C VAL A 636 27.96 7.62 2.21
N PHE A 637 28.83 6.66 1.88
CA PHE A 637 28.67 5.71 0.78
C PHE A 637 28.64 6.33 -0.63
N GLY A 638 29.10 7.57 -0.78
CA GLY A 638 29.48 8.15 -2.06
C GLY A 638 30.82 7.63 -2.58
N ILE A 639 31.15 7.94 -3.83
CA ILE A 639 32.44 7.66 -4.46
C ILE A 639 33.24 8.96 -4.59
N LEU A 640 34.38 9.03 -3.92
CA LEU A 640 35.43 10.02 -4.18
C LEU A 640 36.34 9.47 -5.26
N ASP A 641 36.42 10.12 -6.42
CA ASP A 641 37.30 9.76 -7.55
C ASP A 641 38.40 10.83 -7.68
N LEU A 642 39.60 10.50 -7.21
CA LEU A 642 40.77 11.37 -7.31
C LEU A 642 41.47 11.10 -8.62
N ALA A 643 41.79 12.13 -9.39
CA ALA A 643 42.59 12.07 -10.62
C ALA A 643 43.78 13.03 -10.51
N LEU A 644 44.84 12.60 -9.82
CA LEU A 644 45.97 13.46 -9.49
C LEU A 644 46.99 13.50 -10.64
N PRO A 645 47.39 14.67 -11.14
CA PRO A 645 48.37 14.77 -12.22
C PRO A 645 49.73 14.15 -11.85
N ILE A 646 50.30 13.37 -12.77
CA ILE A 646 51.61 12.70 -12.61
C ILE A 646 52.55 13.04 -13.77
N ASN A 647 53.05 14.28 -13.77
CA ASN A 647 53.93 14.78 -14.84
C ASN A 647 55.33 14.13 -14.86
N ASP A 648 55.70 13.40 -13.81
CA ASP A 648 56.96 12.71 -13.59
C ASP A 648 56.82 11.17 -13.60
N ALA A 649 55.71 10.67 -14.17
CA ALA A 649 55.41 9.24 -14.25
C ALA A 649 56.45 8.44 -15.05
N GLN A 650 56.70 7.21 -14.62
CA GLN A 650 57.56 6.23 -15.28
C GLN A 650 56.72 4.99 -15.65
N THR A 651 57.27 4.10 -16.48
CA THR A 651 56.56 2.91 -16.98
C THR A 651 56.04 1.98 -15.89
N ASN A 652 56.60 2.05 -14.67
CA ASN A 652 56.22 1.25 -13.50
C ASN A 652 55.69 2.13 -12.35
N SER A 653 54.99 3.23 -12.66
CA SER A 653 54.42 4.10 -11.62
C SER A 653 53.40 3.37 -10.76
N GLU A 654 53.67 3.33 -9.46
CA GLU A 654 52.85 2.68 -8.45
C GLU A 654 52.58 3.68 -7.32
N SER A 655 51.32 3.75 -6.90
CA SER A 655 50.91 4.57 -5.76
C SER A 655 49.82 3.86 -4.97
N ILE A 656 49.79 4.10 -3.66
CA ILE A 656 48.79 3.58 -2.73
C ILE A 656 48.23 4.75 -1.94
N LEU A 657 46.92 4.94 -1.99
CA LEU A 657 46.21 5.86 -1.11
C LEU A 657 45.85 5.12 0.18
N ILE A 658 46.42 5.57 1.30
CA ILE A 658 46.17 5.03 2.64
C ILE A 658 45.09 5.85 3.32
N VAL A 659 44.04 5.17 3.77
CA VAL A 659 42.90 5.77 4.48
C VAL A 659 42.50 4.87 5.63
N GLU A 660 42.76 5.30 6.85
CA GLU A 660 42.57 4.47 8.05
C GLU A 660 43.28 3.11 7.91
N ASN A 661 42.52 2.02 7.84
CA ASN A 661 43.00 0.66 7.65
C ASN A 661 42.89 0.14 6.21
N GLN A 662 42.67 1.03 5.24
CA GLN A 662 42.54 0.69 3.82
C GLN A 662 43.77 1.14 3.04
N LYS A 663 44.21 0.29 2.11
CA LYS A 663 45.22 0.59 1.09
C LYS A 663 44.55 0.48 -0.28
N LEU A 664 44.42 1.59 -0.98
CA LEU A 664 43.78 1.65 -2.29
C LEU A 664 44.87 1.80 -3.35
N VAL A 665 44.99 0.81 -4.24
CA VAL A 665 45.99 0.81 -5.31
C VAL A 665 45.58 1.83 -6.37
N GLY A 666 46.53 2.69 -6.76
CA GLY A 666 46.33 3.70 -7.78
C GLY A 666 46.34 3.13 -9.18
N HIS A 667 45.56 3.75 -10.06
CA HIS A 667 45.52 3.43 -11.49
C HIS A 667 46.11 4.56 -12.32
N VAL A 668 47.15 4.25 -13.09
CA VAL A 668 47.71 5.18 -14.08
C VAL A 668 46.78 5.24 -15.29
N ALA A 669 46.14 6.39 -15.50
CA ALA A 669 45.26 6.64 -16.64
C ALA A 669 46.02 7.25 -17.83
N ASN A 670 45.44 7.13 -19.04
CA ASN A 670 46.05 7.60 -20.29
C ASN A 670 46.21 9.13 -20.40
N ASP A 671 45.57 9.89 -19.51
CA ASP A 671 45.62 11.35 -19.44
C ASP A 671 46.70 11.85 -18.46
N SER A 672 47.68 11.00 -18.13
CA SER A 672 48.76 11.30 -17.18
C SER A 672 48.26 11.65 -15.78
N THR A 673 47.21 10.95 -15.31
CA THR A 673 46.71 11.04 -13.94
C THR A 673 46.86 9.72 -13.19
N MET A 674 47.19 9.80 -11.89
CA MET A 674 47.08 8.69 -10.94
C MET A 674 45.70 8.74 -10.30
N ARG A 675 44.92 7.67 -10.48
CA ARG A 675 43.52 7.62 -10.07
C ARG A 675 43.26 6.73 -8.88
N PHE A 676 42.40 7.19 -7.96
CA PHE A 676 41.97 6.42 -6.79
C PHE A 676 40.47 6.57 -6.58
N ARG A 677 39.78 5.48 -6.21
CA ARG A 677 38.40 5.54 -5.73
C ARG A 677 38.30 5.17 -4.26
N PHE A 678 37.68 6.06 -3.49
CA PHE A 678 37.42 5.87 -2.07
C PHE A 678 35.94 6.03 -1.76
N CYS A 679 35.41 5.19 -0.87
CA CYS A 679 34.03 5.26 -0.39
C CYS A 679 34.01 5.37 1.14
N PRO A 680 33.57 6.50 1.72
CA PRO A 680 33.48 6.67 3.17
C PRO A 680 32.30 5.89 3.75
N LYS A 681 32.53 5.15 4.83
CA LYS A 681 31.52 4.24 5.43
C LYS A 681 30.73 4.83 6.62
N ALA A 682 31.08 6.04 7.05
CA ALA A 682 30.49 6.72 8.20
C ALA A 682 30.68 8.24 8.08
N ALA A 683 29.77 9.02 8.67
CA ALA A 683 29.81 10.48 8.65
C ALA A 683 30.88 10.98 9.64
N LYS A 684 32.04 11.36 9.11
CA LYS A 684 33.19 11.90 9.84
C LYS A 684 34.25 12.39 8.86
N GLN A 685 35.29 13.03 9.38
CA GLN A 685 36.49 13.31 8.59
C GLN A 685 37.33 12.03 8.38
N TYR A 686 37.83 11.86 7.16
CA TYR A 686 38.84 10.86 6.79
C TYR A 686 40.12 11.59 6.36
N ASN A 687 41.27 11.08 6.80
CA ASN A 687 42.58 11.59 6.41
C ASN A 687 43.27 10.60 5.47
N PHE A 688 44.03 11.14 4.52
CA PHE A 688 44.70 10.42 3.46
C PHE A 688 46.22 10.59 3.56
N THR A 689 46.96 9.56 3.15
CA THR A 689 48.39 9.65 2.86
C THR A 689 48.68 8.84 1.61
N ILE A 690 49.51 9.35 0.70
CA ILE A 690 49.95 8.62 -0.48
C ILE A 690 51.34 8.06 -0.25
N GLU A 691 51.50 6.74 -0.41
CA GLU A 691 52.79 6.07 -0.57
C GLU A 691 53.00 5.82 -2.07
N SER A 692 54.09 6.30 -2.67
CA SER A 692 54.25 6.28 -4.13
C SER A 692 55.72 6.25 -4.57
N ASN A 693 55.99 5.61 -5.70
CA ASN A 693 57.28 5.76 -6.39
C ASN A 693 57.31 6.98 -7.36
N VAL A 694 56.16 7.62 -7.57
CA VAL A 694 56.04 8.90 -8.28
C VAL A 694 56.35 10.02 -7.29
N ARG A 695 57.48 10.71 -7.51
CA ARG A 695 58.04 11.70 -6.57
C ARG A 695 57.07 12.85 -6.29
N SER A 696 56.31 13.28 -7.30
CA SER A 696 55.32 14.34 -7.12
C SER A 696 54.20 13.96 -6.15
N LEU A 697 53.87 12.67 -5.98
CA LEU A 697 52.77 12.21 -5.13
C LEU A 697 53.19 11.64 -3.78
N ASP A 698 54.43 11.13 -3.67
CA ASP A 698 54.87 10.43 -2.46
C ASP A 698 54.85 11.33 -1.22
N GLY A 699 54.28 10.82 -0.13
CA GLY A 699 54.13 11.51 1.14
C GLY A 699 53.06 12.61 1.16
N GLN A 700 52.34 12.87 0.07
CA GLN A 700 51.25 13.86 0.10
C GLN A 700 50.12 13.41 1.04
N THR A 701 49.48 14.39 1.68
CA THR A 701 48.37 14.18 2.62
C THR A 701 47.16 15.03 2.29
N GLY A 702 45.98 14.55 2.65
CA GLY A 702 44.71 15.25 2.42
C GLY A 702 43.66 14.83 3.45
N ALA A 703 42.47 15.42 3.36
CA ALA A 703 41.33 15.02 4.18
C ALA A 703 40.02 15.22 3.42
N ILE A 704 38.94 14.52 3.80
CA ILE A 704 37.59 14.78 3.31
C ILE A 704 36.57 14.60 4.44
N THR A 705 35.52 15.40 4.46
CA THR A 705 34.45 15.29 5.44
C THR A 705 33.24 14.54 4.85
N ALA A 706 32.96 13.34 5.37
CA ALA A 706 31.77 12.60 4.99
C ALA A 706 30.55 13.04 5.83
N VAL A 707 29.40 13.26 5.19
CA VAL A 707 28.16 13.74 5.81
C VAL A 707 26.98 12.81 5.53
N LEU A 708 25.97 12.80 6.42
CA LEU A 708 24.72 12.08 6.13
C LEU A 708 23.92 12.80 5.03
N PRO A 709 23.20 12.07 4.18
CA PRO A 709 22.30 12.68 3.20
C PRO A 709 21.19 13.48 3.90
N SER A 710 20.85 14.64 3.33
CA SER A 710 19.73 15.46 3.81
C SER A 710 18.39 14.81 3.45
N PRO A 711 17.37 14.81 4.33
CA PRO A 711 16.03 14.31 3.98
C PRO A 711 15.41 14.92 2.72
N GLU A 712 15.74 16.19 2.42
CA GLU A 712 15.23 16.89 1.25
C GLU A 712 15.74 16.31 -0.08
N ILE A 713 16.91 15.66 -0.09
CA ILE A 713 17.49 15.12 -1.33
C ILE A 713 16.66 13.96 -1.89
N ALA A 714 15.98 13.20 -1.02
CA ALA A 714 15.10 12.11 -1.42
C ALA A 714 13.86 12.58 -2.20
N LYS A 715 13.52 13.88 -2.11
CA LYS A 715 12.43 14.50 -2.89
C LYS A 715 12.86 14.87 -4.32
N LEU A 716 14.15 14.71 -4.65
CA LEU A 716 14.76 15.06 -5.93
C LEU A 716 15.34 13.83 -6.63
N PRO A 717 14.50 12.85 -7.05
CA PRO A 717 14.99 11.66 -7.73
C PRO A 717 15.64 12.02 -9.07
N THR A 718 16.73 11.32 -9.43
CA THR A 718 17.42 11.56 -10.70
C THR A 718 16.74 10.80 -11.84
N PRO A 719 16.48 11.43 -13.00
CA PRO A 719 15.98 10.71 -14.17
C PRO A 719 17.03 9.77 -14.78
N LYS A 720 18.31 9.90 -14.41
CA LYS A 720 19.40 9.05 -14.91
C LYS A 720 19.34 7.62 -14.36
N LEU A 721 18.70 7.40 -13.21
CA LEU A 721 18.62 6.10 -12.54
C LEU A 721 17.16 5.72 -12.29
N PRO A 722 16.35 5.56 -13.36
CA PRO A 722 14.89 5.46 -13.25
C PRO A 722 14.41 4.19 -12.53
N ASN A 723 15.27 3.17 -12.39
CA ASN A 723 14.98 1.90 -11.73
C ASN A 723 15.89 1.66 -10.51
N TRP A 724 16.33 2.73 -9.86
CA TRP A 724 17.21 2.63 -8.70
C TRP A 724 16.53 3.19 -7.44
N TRP A 725 16.75 2.49 -6.33
CA TRP A 725 16.22 2.85 -5.02
C TRP A 725 17.32 2.79 -3.97
N THR A 726 17.20 3.62 -2.94
CA THR A 726 18.15 3.73 -1.84
C THR A 726 17.40 3.97 -0.53
N ASP A 727 18.10 3.87 0.61
CA ASP A 727 17.56 4.13 1.94
C ASP A 727 16.83 5.48 2.02
N ASP A 728 15.74 5.52 2.79
CA ASP A 728 15.03 6.77 3.09
C ASP A 728 15.79 7.57 4.18
N PRO A 729 16.32 8.76 3.86
CA PRO A 729 17.07 9.60 4.82
C PRO A 729 16.19 10.27 5.88
N SER A 730 14.86 10.11 5.85
CA SER A 730 13.94 10.75 6.81
C SER A 730 14.27 10.36 8.26
N PRO A 731 14.48 11.32 9.19
CA PRO A 731 14.93 11.01 10.56
C PRO A 731 13.96 10.12 11.34
N GLU A 732 12.66 10.21 11.07
CA GLU A 732 11.62 9.41 11.72
C GLU A 732 11.67 7.92 11.35
N LEU A 733 12.35 7.57 10.25
CA LEU A 733 12.57 6.22 9.76
C LEU A 733 13.96 5.67 10.10
N ALA A 734 14.77 6.43 10.84
CA ALA A 734 16.11 6.00 11.25
C ALA A 734 16.11 5.23 12.58
N GLU A 735 17.11 4.36 12.74
CA GLU A 735 17.52 3.80 14.04
C GLU A 735 18.91 4.36 14.38
N GLY A 736 18.97 5.36 15.26
CA GLY A 736 20.19 6.13 15.50
C GLY A 736 20.65 6.85 14.22
N GLN A 737 21.87 6.55 13.75
CA GLN A 737 22.44 7.12 12.52
C GLN A 737 22.10 6.31 11.24
N HIS A 738 21.28 5.28 11.36
CA HIS A 738 21.01 4.34 10.27
C HIS A 738 19.69 4.69 9.58
N ALA A 739 19.79 5.45 8.49
CA ALA A 739 18.68 5.82 7.63
C ALA A 739 17.89 4.59 7.16
N GLY A 740 16.56 4.72 7.10
CA GLY A 740 15.63 3.66 6.70
C GLY A 740 15.55 2.44 7.63
N ALA A 741 16.44 2.26 8.61
CA ALA A 741 16.53 1.05 9.43
C ALA A 741 15.23 0.74 10.19
N LYS A 742 14.47 1.76 10.60
CA LYS A 742 13.19 1.56 11.30
C LYS A 742 12.13 0.91 10.41
N THR A 743 12.27 1.04 9.09
CA THR A 743 11.36 0.40 8.13
C THR A 743 11.45 -1.13 8.19
N VAL A 744 12.59 -1.67 8.64
CA VAL A 744 12.81 -3.09 8.95
C VAL A 744 12.50 -3.38 10.42
N SER A 745 13.07 -2.61 11.36
CA SER A 745 13.03 -2.92 12.79
C SER A 745 11.61 -2.92 13.38
N GLN A 746 10.68 -2.17 12.78
CA GLN A 746 9.26 -2.19 13.16
C GLN A 746 8.62 -3.59 13.04
N TRP A 747 9.19 -4.47 12.20
CA TRP A 747 8.70 -5.84 11.97
C TRP A 747 9.42 -6.88 12.84
N ARG A 748 10.29 -6.46 13.76
CA ARG A 748 11.19 -7.35 14.50
C ARG A 748 10.50 -8.51 15.19
N GLU A 749 9.46 -8.25 15.96
CA GLU A 749 8.73 -9.33 16.65
C GLU A 749 8.12 -10.31 15.66
N GLU A 750 7.71 -9.85 14.48
CA GLU A 750 7.11 -10.70 13.46
C GLU A 750 8.13 -11.60 12.79
N PHE A 751 9.22 -11.04 12.24
CA PHE A 751 10.22 -11.84 11.55
C PHE A 751 10.98 -12.77 12.52
N LEU A 752 11.19 -12.36 13.77
CA LEU A 752 11.81 -13.21 14.78
C LEU A 752 10.86 -14.31 15.25
N SER A 753 9.56 -14.03 15.38
CA SER A 753 8.56 -15.06 15.67
C SER A 753 8.52 -16.12 14.58
N ASP A 754 8.57 -15.73 13.31
CA ASP A 754 8.58 -16.69 12.19
C ASP A 754 9.89 -17.47 12.15
N PHE A 755 11.03 -16.79 12.32
CA PHE A 755 12.33 -17.42 12.37
C PHE A 755 12.43 -18.45 13.52
N ALA A 756 11.92 -18.13 14.71
CA ALA A 756 11.87 -19.07 15.83
C ALA A 756 11.04 -20.33 15.49
N LYS A 757 9.90 -20.18 14.81
CA LYS A 757 9.08 -21.31 14.34
C LYS A 757 9.81 -22.15 13.30
N ARG A 758 10.52 -21.50 12.37
CA ARG A 758 11.30 -22.16 11.32
C ARG A 758 12.47 -22.94 11.89
N MET A 759 13.18 -22.39 12.88
CA MET A 759 14.25 -23.10 13.59
C MET A 759 13.78 -24.41 14.24
N LEU A 760 12.53 -24.49 14.72
CA LEU A 760 12.00 -25.73 15.30
C LEU A 760 11.94 -26.87 14.29
N ARG A 761 11.84 -26.58 12.98
CA ARG A 761 11.78 -27.60 11.92
C ARG A 761 13.11 -28.36 11.74
N ALA A 762 14.22 -27.79 12.22
CA ALA A 762 15.52 -28.45 12.21
C ALA A 762 15.65 -29.54 13.31
N LYS A 763 14.70 -29.61 14.24
CA LYS A 763 14.62 -30.71 15.21
C LYS A 763 13.78 -31.85 14.66
N GLU A 764 14.16 -33.08 15.02
CA GLU A 764 13.31 -34.24 14.77
C GLU A 764 11.91 -34.02 15.40
N PRO A 765 10.83 -34.32 14.67
CA PRO A 765 9.48 -34.28 15.24
C PRO A 765 9.38 -35.22 16.45
N PHE A 766 8.65 -34.82 17.49
CA PHE A 766 8.47 -35.59 18.74
C PHE A 766 7.71 -36.94 18.58
N ALA A 767 7.61 -37.51 17.38
CA ALA A 767 6.98 -38.80 17.14
C ALA A 767 8.05 -39.90 17.04
N ASN A 768 8.04 -40.82 18.02
CA ASN A 768 8.84 -42.05 18.19
C ASN A 768 9.92 -42.05 19.29
N ARG A 769 9.63 -41.45 20.46
CA ARG A 769 10.04 -42.13 21.71
C ARG A 769 8.95 -43.14 22.06
N THR A 770 9.07 -44.34 21.50
CA THR A 770 8.51 -45.51 22.17
C THR A 770 9.23 -45.64 23.50
N ASP A 771 8.47 -45.63 24.60
CA ASP A 771 8.94 -46.08 25.89
C ASP A 771 9.55 -47.48 25.75
N SER A 772 10.87 -47.54 25.82
CA SER A 772 11.62 -48.75 26.10
C SER A 772 12.96 -48.37 26.74
N GLN A 773 12.91 -47.97 28.01
CA GLN A 773 13.64 -48.57 29.14
C GLN A 773 13.34 -47.83 30.44
#